data_AF-A0A7Z9L7W6-F1
#
_entry.id   AF-A0A7Z9L7W6-F1
#
_cell.length_a   1.000
_cell.length_b   1.000
_cell.length_c   1.000
_cell.angle_alpha   90.00
_cell.angle_beta   90.00
_cell.angle_gamma   90.00
#
_symmetry.space_group_name_H-M   'P 1'
#
loop_
_entity.id
_entity.type
_entity.pdbx_description
1 polymer ?
#
loop_
_entity_poly.entity_id
_entity_poly.type
_entity_poly.pdbx_seq_one_letter_code
_entity_poly.pdbx_strand_id
1 'polypeptide(L)'
;MISRIRELQSGRPFKRWQINRVRESSMVQRSIAMMLALLVVVSGWFSAVLTAAPTREQRTEVNLIRKDLLKAGNLYSQGKFKESGRLIGEIQGRVEKLAATKDPVVLRLMAGTITGLKKAHALLEIEGVELPALKIPSATDSPPTPTPPKPTDGKVSFVKQVAPILVSKCGRCHVNTARGMFSMANFETLMKGTPEGVVIFPKDADGSRIIEVIESGDMPRGGLKVAPDEMSLLKKWINEGAVYDAESKQTNLATLAPNTKVGEFAKVEVMQATGKETVSFSADIAPVLVKNCVNCHGLSRRPSGRFDLNSFQALLRGGQSGPPVLPGKPADSLLVKKLKGTGGGQQMPLQKPPLPTPVIAKIEKWIAEGAKFDGPDPAQAMGQVAALARARMGSHEQVSADRAKLAQQNWRLSMSNVQSAQVESKNFLLIGNIGPGRLEELAGKSEAVAVKVGGMLNAPAGKPLIKGRMTLYFFQQRYDYSEFGSMVEKRAIPKSWRGHWRYNVVDAYAVMVPPRSDEYSVDALIAQQLGSAYVASLGKVPNWFSEGIGRVMATRTAKEDARSLKWDEQLPAILAGTERPDAFLEGKVPPEDGNVLAYGFLKYLMRDSKKFSRFLAQVSGGAKFSDAFSTIYQGSPDQVVAVWAKNAKKSKR
;
A
#
# COMPACT_ATOMS: atom_id res chain seq x y z
N MET A 1 21.04 38.14 -4.96
CA MET A 1 20.95 39.54 -4.49
C MET A 1 22.20 39.77 -3.65
N ILE A 2 23.19 40.47 -4.22
CA ILE A 2 24.25 41.33 -3.61
C ILE A 2 24.72 40.95 -2.19
N SER A 3 25.99 40.80 -1.79
CA SER A 3 27.36 40.82 -2.34
C SER A 3 28.30 40.66 -1.11
N ARG A 4 29.51 40.11 -1.28
CA ARG A 4 30.80 40.47 -0.60
C ARG A 4 31.86 39.46 -1.07
N ILE A 5 32.69 39.77 -2.07
CA ILE A 5 33.95 40.56 -2.07
C ILE A 5 35.18 39.75 -1.60
N ARG A 6 36.10 39.54 -2.56
CA ARG A 6 37.61 39.52 -2.54
C ARG A 6 38.33 38.52 -1.60
N GLU A 7 39.51 37.96 -1.88
CA GLU A 7 40.61 38.28 -2.80
C GLU A 7 41.64 37.10 -2.86
N LEU A 8 42.66 37.24 -3.72
CA LEU A 8 43.97 36.54 -3.77
C LEU A 8 44.18 35.37 -4.75
N GLN A 9 44.59 35.78 -5.96
CA GLN A 9 45.89 35.56 -6.61
C GLN A 9 46.65 34.21 -6.54
N SER A 10 47.25 33.91 -7.70
CA SER A 10 48.34 32.97 -8.02
C SER A 10 47.92 31.51 -8.12
N GLY A 11 48.28 30.71 -9.13
CA GLY A 11 49.25 30.84 -10.20
C GLY A 11 49.79 29.43 -10.52
N ARG A 12 49.55 28.96 -11.75
CA ARG A 12 50.01 27.70 -12.41
C ARG A 12 49.29 26.39 -11.99
N PRO A 13 49.04 25.49 -12.97
CA PRO A 13 50.01 24.42 -13.31
C PRO A 13 50.22 24.27 -14.83
N PHE A 14 51.41 23.97 -15.35
CA PHE A 14 52.18 22.70 -15.39
C PHE A 14 51.82 21.76 -16.58
N LYS A 15 52.80 21.70 -17.49
CA LYS A 15 53.19 20.64 -18.46
C LYS A 15 52.26 20.23 -19.62
N ARG A 16 52.66 20.75 -20.79
CA ARG A 16 52.52 20.17 -22.13
C ARG A 16 52.97 18.70 -22.18
N TRP A 17 52.14 17.85 -22.77
CA TRP A 17 52.57 16.65 -23.49
C TRP A 17 52.27 16.88 -24.97
N GLN A 18 53.29 16.78 -25.82
CA GLN A 18 53.16 16.90 -27.28
C GLN A 18 52.99 15.51 -27.91
N ILE A 19 52.06 15.46 -28.87
CA ILE A 19 52.14 14.76 -30.16
C ILE A 19 52.20 13.23 -30.12
N ASN A 20 51.12 12.60 -30.59
CA ASN A 20 51.26 11.65 -31.68
C ASN A 20 50.13 11.83 -32.69
N ARG A 21 50.53 12.19 -33.92
CA ARG A 21 49.70 12.32 -35.11
C ARG A 21 49.89 11.01 -35.87
N VAL A 22 48.85 10.19 -35.97
CA VAL A 22 48.76 9.15 -37.02
C VAL A 22 47.43 9.33 -37.73
N ARG A 23 47.53 9.50 -39.05
CA ARG A 23 46.46 9.64 -40.03
C ARG A 23 45.53 8.43 -39.98
N GLU A 24 44.27 8.63 -39.62
CA GLU A 24 43.16 7.83 -40.13
C GLU A 24 42.82 8.35 -41.53
N SER A 25 42.97 7.49 -42.54
CA SER A 25 42.43 7.73 -43.87
C SER A 25 41.71 6.47 -44.35
N SER A 26 40.47 6.66 -44.78
CA SER A 26 39.75 5.89 -45.80
C SER A 26 38.81 4.73 -45.42
N MET A 27 38.22 4.70 -44.22
CA MET A 27 37.05 3.83 -43.96
C MET A 27 35.80 4.54 -43.45
N VAL A 28 35.92 5.66 -42.73
CA VAL A 28 34.77 6.37 -42.11
C VAL A 28 33.99 7.23 -43.12
N GLN A 29 34.63 7.69 -44.20
CA GLN A 29 33.97 8.53 -45.21
C GLN A 29 33.08 7.75 -46.20
N ARG A 30 33.21 6.42 -46.29
CA ARG A 30 32.32 5.58 -47.11
C ARG A 30 31.07 5.10 -46.36
N SER A 31 31.07 5.14 -45.03
CA SER A 31 29.90 4.77 -44.21
C SER A 31 28.92 5.92 -43.98
N ILE A 32 29.33 7.17 -44.15
CA ILE A 32 28.46 8.35 -43.97
C ILE A 32 27.59 8.62 -45.23
N ALA A 33 28.08 8.28 -46.42
CA ALA A 33 27.32 8.42 -47.66
C ALA A 33 26.20 7.37 -47.84
N MET A 34 26.34 6.19 -47.21
CA MET A 34 25.34 5.12 -47.27
C MET A 34 24.24 5.26 -46.19
N MET A 35 24.52 6.05 -45.14
CA MET A 35 23.56 6.36 -44.07
C MET A 35 22.69 7.60 -44.38
N LEU A 36 23.11 8.45 -45.33
CA LEU A 36 22.35 9.61 -45.82
C LEU A 36 21.44 9.31 -47.03
N ALA A 37 21.61 8.16 -47.70
CA ALA A 37 20.72 7.71 -48.78
C ALA A 37 19.56 6.82 -48.29
N LEU A 38 19.58 6.37 -47.03
CA LEU A 38 18.49 5.63 -46.38
C LEU A 38 17.55 6.53 -45.54
N LEU A 39 17.81 7.84 -45.52
CA LEU A 39 17.04 8.85 -44.78
C LEU A 39 16.14 9.75 -45.65
N VAL A 40 15.96 9.42 -46.94
CA VAL A 40 15.13 10.23 -47.89
C VAL A 40 14.01 9.42 -48.58
N VAL A 41 13.76 8.15 -48.21
CA VAL A 41 12.63 7.36 -48.77
C VAL A 41 11.63 6.85 -47.70
N VAL A 42 11.73 7.31 -46.44
CA VAL A 42 10.70 7.06 -45.42
C VAL A 42 10.28 8.38 -44.75
N SER A 43 9.98 9.39 -45.57
CA SER A 43 9.45 10.70 -45.14
C SER A 43 8.12 11.03 -45.80
N GLY A 44 7.30 10.01 -46.03
CA GLY A 44 5.86 10.15 -46.14
C GLY A 44 5.25 8.97 -45.39
N TRP A 45 4.11 9.18 -44.73
CA TRP A 45 3.38 8.18 -43.94
C TRP A 45 3.86 8.04 -42.49
N PHE A 46 3.78 9.12 -41.72
CA PHE A 46 3.17 9.11 -40.37
C PHE A 46 3.09 10.56 -39.88
N SER A 47 2.23 11.36 -40.52
CA SER A 47 1.65 12.52 -39.83
C SER A 47 0.62 11.96 -38.85
N ALA A 48 1.07 11.56 -37.67
CA ALA A 48 0.17 11.42 -36.54
C ALA A 48 -0.38 12.81 -36.24
N VAL A 49 -1.60 13.08 -36.71
CA VAL A 49 -2.35 14.26 -36.28
C VAL A 49 -2.55 14.10 -34.77
N LEU A 50 -1.74 14.81 -33.98
CA LEU A 50 -2.01 15.06 -32.57
C LEU A 50 -3.31 15.86 -32.53
N THR A 51 -4.45 15.18 -32.38
CA THR A 51 -5.71 15.85 -32.16
C THR A 51 -5.68 16.46 -30.75
N ALA A 52 -5.76 17.78 -30.67
CA ALA A 52 -5.75 18.50 -29.40
C ALA A 52 -6.93 18.02 -28.51
N ALA A 53 -6.69 17.88 -27.21
CA ALA A 53 -7.74 17.53 -26.26
C ALA A 53 -8.90 18.56 -26.32
N PRO A 54 -10.16 18.16 -26.08
CA PRO A 54 -11.29 19.08 -26.23
C PRO A 54 -11.14 20.24 -25.24
N THR A 55 -11.55 21.45 -25.62
CA THR A 55 -11.44 22.63 -24.74
C THR A 55 -12.39 22.50 -23.55
N ARG A 56 -12.18 23.32 -22.50
CA ARG A 56 -13.05 23.33 -21.33
C ARG A 56 -14.47 23.78 -21.71
N GLU A 57 -14.60 24.73 -22.63
CA GLU A 57 -15.89 25.20 -23.14
C GLU A 57 -16.61 24.06 -23.87
N GLN A 58 -15.94 23.34 -24.78
CA GLN A 58 -16.52 22.23 -25.53
C GLN A 58 -17.01 21.09 -24.62
N ARG A 59 -16.23 20.71 -23.59
CA ARG A 59 -16.66 19.69 -22.60
C ARG A 59 -17.86 20.15 -21.78
N THR A 60 -17.91 21.43 -21.42
CA THR A 60 -18.99 22.01 -20.63
C THR A 60 -20.28 22.01 -21.43
N GLU A 61 -20.20 22.41 -22.70
CA GLU A 61 -21.34 22.46 -23.61
C GLU A 61 -21.92 21.06 -23.87
N VAL A 62 -21.08 20.06 -24.16
CA VAL A 62 -21.55 18.67 -24.35
C VAL A 62 -22.22 18.11 -23.09
N ASN A 63 -21.73 18.46 -21.90
CA ASN A 63 -22.36 18.04 -20.64
C ASN A 63 -23.71 18.73 -20.39
N LEU A 64 -23.85 20.00 -20.76
CA LEU A 64 -25.13 20.71 -20.70
C LEU A 64 -26.15 20.06 -21.65
N ILE A 65 -25.74 19.77 -22.88
CA ILE A 65 -26.60 19.08 -23.87
C ILE A 65 -27.06 17.71 -23.33
N ARG A 66 -26.19 16.94 -22.69
CA ARG A 66 -26.58 15.66 -22.06
C ARG A 66 -27.58 15.85 -20.93
N LYS A 67 -27.41 16.88 -20.10
CA LYS A 67 -28.36 17.20 -19.02
C LYS A 67 -29.73 17.60 -19.57
N ASP A 68 -29.75 18.38 -20.63
CA ASP A 68 -31.00 18.80 -21.28
C ASP A 68 -31.69 17.62 -21.98
N LEU A 69 -30.92 16.69 -22.55
CA LEU A 69 -31.45 15.46 -23.14
C LEU A 69 -32.15 14.58 -22.07
N LEU A 70 -31.58 14.48 -20.87
CA LEU A 70 -32.23 13.81 -19.74
C LEU A 70 -33.52 14.52 -19.30
N LYS A 71 -33.50 15.86 -19.28
CA LYS A 71 -34.69 16.67 -18.97
C LYS A 71 -35.79 16.47 -20.02
N ALA A 72 -35.44 16.41 -21.30
CA ALA A 72 -36.38 16.12 -22.38
C ALA A 72 -36.99 14.71 -22.26
N GLY A 73 -36.18 13.72 -21.89
CA GLY A 73 -36.65 12.37 -21.56
C GLY A 73 -37.63 12.34 -20.39
N ASN A 74 -37.38 13.11 -19.33
CA ASN A 74 -38.31 13.21 -18.20
C ASN A 74 -39.64 13.87 -18.57
N LEU A 75 -39.62 14.90 -19.43
CA LEU A 75 -40.85 15.52 -19.96
C LEU A 75 -41.63 14.52 -20.80
N TYR A 76 -40.95 13.73 -21.63
CA TYR A 76 -41.55 12.66 -22.43
C TYR A 76 -42.24 11.62 -21.52
N SER A 77 -41.57 11.13 -20.48
CA SER A 77 -42.16 10.15 -19.55
C SER A 77 -43.36 10.67 -18.76
N GLN A 78 -43.54 11.99 -18.67
CA GLN A 78 -44.68 12.64 -18.01
C GLN A 78 -45.84 12.90 -18.98
N GLY A 79 -45.78 12.41 -20.23
CA GLY A 79 -46.76 12.67 -21.27
C GLY A 79 -46.70 14.09 -21.85
N LYS A 80 -45.66 14.87 -21.53
CA LYS A 80 -45.49 16.25 -22.00
C LYS A 80 -44.74 16.29 -23.33
N PHE A 81 -45.30 15.63 -24.36
CA PHE A 81 -44.61 15.40 -25.63
C PHE A 81 -44.26 16.69 -26.39
N LYS A 82 -45.14 17.70 -26.39
CA LYS A 82 -44.85 19.00 -27.03
C LYS A 82 -43.70 19.75 -26.36
N GLU A 83 -43.62 19.72 -25.02
CA GLU A 83 -42.54 20.36 -24.27
C GLU A 83 -41.22 19.60 -24.44
N SER A 84 -41.29 18.27 -24.46
CA SER A 84 -40.14 17.40 -24.78
C SER A 84 -39.63 17.69 -26.19
N GLY A 85 -40.51 17.75 -27.19
CA GLY A 85 -40.16 18.08 -28.57
C GLY A 85 -39.51 19.45 -28.73
N ARG A 86 -40.04 20.49 -28.05
CA ARG A 86 -39.42 21.82 -28.06
C ARG A 86 -37.97 21.77 -27.54
N LEU A 87 -37.73 21.05 -26.44
CA LEU A 87 -36.40 20.93 -25.85
C LEU A 87 -35.47 20.06 -26.72
N ILE A 88 -35.98 19.01 -27.36
CA ILE A 88 -35.22 18.21 -28.33
C ILE A 88 -34.81 19.05 -29.54
N GLY A 89 -35.68 19.93 -30.05
CA GLY A 89 -35.33 20.87 -31.12
C GLY A 89 -34.21 21.86 -30.72
N GLU A 90 -34.24 22.37 -29.48
CA GLU A 90 -33.16 23.23 -28.94
C GLU A 90 -31.82 22.47 -28.83
N ILE A 91 -31.87 21.22 -28.36
CA ILE A 91 -30.72 20.32 -28.27
C ILE A 91 -30.16 20.04 -29.68
N GLN A 92 -31.03 19.78 -30.66
CA GLN A 92 -30.64 19.57 -32.05
C GLN A 92 -29.85 20.75 -32.61
N GLY A 93 -30.33 21.98 -32.45
CA GLY A 93 -29.62 23.16 -32.94
C GLY A 93 -28.22 23.32 -32.34
N ARG A 94 -28.05 22.98 -31.05
CA ARG A 94 -26.74 23.03 -30.37
C ARG A 94 -25.81 21.92 -30.84
N VAL A 95 -26.34 20.73 -31.08
CA VAL A 95 -25.60 19.58 -31.63
C VAL A 95 -25.13 19.87 -33.05
N GLU A 96 -25.99 20.41 -33.90
CA GLU A 96 -25.65 20.77 -35.29
C GLU A 96 -24.58 21.88 -35.33
N LYS A 97 -24.67 22.89 -34.45
CA LYS A 97 -23.66 23.95 -34.33
C LYS A 97 -22.29 23.42 -33.91
N LEU A 98 -22.24 22.47 -32.97
CA LEU A 98 -20.99 21.82 -32.57
C LEU A 98 -20.45 20.89 -33.66
N ALA A 99 -21.33 20.14 -34.34
CA ALA A 99 -20.95 19.24 -35.42
C ALA A 99 -20.41 19.99 -36.66
N ALA A 100 -20.86 21.23 -36.89
CA ALA A 100 -20.36 22.10 -37.96
C ALA A 100 -18.87 22.44 -37.82
N THR A 101 -18.28 22.31 -36.62
CA THR A 101 -16.84 22.53 -36.41
C THR A 101 -15.96 21.47 -37.08
N LYS A 102 -16.54 20.30 -37.44
CA LYS A 102 -15.85 19.13 -38.03
C LYS A 102 -14.62 18.66 -37.23
N ASP A 103 -14.54 19.03 -35.95
CA ASP A 103 -13.46 18.60 -35.06
C ASP A 103 -13.67 17.12 -34.69
N PRO A 104 -12.77 16.19 -35.07
CA PRO A 104 -12.93 14.76 -34.83
C PRO A 104 -12.97 14.40 -33.33
N VAL A 105 -12.40 15.22 -32.46
CA VAL A 105 -12.42 15.02 -31.01
C VAL A 105 -13.77 15.40 -30.42
N VAL A 106 -14.36 16.50 -30.90
CA VAL A 106 -15.69 16.97 -30.50
C VAL A 106 -16.76 16.01 -31.02
N LEU A 107 -16.65 15.55 -32.28
CA LEU A 107 -17.56 14.58 -32.87
C LEU A 107 -17.54 13.25 -32.10
N ARG A 108 -16.35 12.77 -31.68
CA ARG A 108 -16.22 11.56 -30.83
C ARG A 108 -16.81 11.78 -29.42
N LEU A 109 -16.62 12.95 -28.84
CA LEU A 109 -17.20 13.31 -27.54
C LEU A 109 -18.75 13.37 -27.58
N MET A 110 -19.31 13.75 -28.74
CA MET A 110 -20.74 13.89 -28.97
C MET A 110 -21.44 12.62 -29.48
N ALA A 111 -20.70 11.55 -29.80
CA ALA A 111 -21.26 10.34 -30.40
C ALA A 111 -22.50 9.81 -29.65
N GLY A 112 -22.41 9.64 -28.32
CA GLY A 112 -23.55 9.20 -27.51
C GLY A 112 -24.70 10.20 -27.44
N THR A 113 -24.41 11.50 -27.54
CA THR A 113 -25.43 12.56 -27.57
C THR A 113 -26.19 12.55 -28.90
N ILE A 114 -25.50 12.33 -30.02
CA ILE A 114 -26.08 12.23 -31.36
C ILE A 114 -27.00 11.00 -31.45
N THR A 115 -26.58 9.86 -30.90
CA THR A 115 -27.41 8.66 -30.81
C THR A 115 -28.66 8.89 -29.96
N GLY A 116 -28.51 9.51 -28.80
CA GLY A 116 -29.66 9.85 -27.94
C GLY A 116 -30.64 10.83 -28.59
N LEU A 117 -30.15 11.76 -29.41
CA LEU A 117 -30.97 12.70 -30.16
C LEU A 117 -31.78 12.00 -31.28
N LYS A 118 -31.15 11.12 -32.05
CA LYS A 118 -31.85 10.29 -33.06
C LYS A 118 -32.98 9.47 -32.43
N LYS A 119 -32.73 8.89 -31.25
CA LYS A 119 -33.73 8.14 -30.49
C LYS A 119 -34.89 9.02 -30.03
N ALA A 120 -34.61 10.24 -29.55
CA ALA A 120 -35.63 11.17 -29.11
C ALA A 120 -36.53 11.63 -30.27
N HIS A 121 -35.97 11.84 -31.46
CA HIS A 121 -36.74 12.12 -32.68
C HIS A 121 -37.72 10.99 -33.00
N ALA A 122 -37.24 9.75 -33.06
CA ALA A 122 -38.08 8.59 -33.37
C ALA A 122 -39.22 8.40 -32.35
N LEU A 123 -38.94 8.60 -31.06
CA LEU A 123 -39.94 8.48 -30.00
C LEU A 123 -40.99 9.58 -30.04
N LEU A 124 -40.62 10.80 -30.39
CA LEU A 124 -41.54 11.93 -30.49
C LEU A 124 -42.40 11.87 -31.76
N GLU A 125 -41.85 11.35 -32.85
CA GLU A 125 -42.57 11.12 -34.10
C GLU A 125 -43.70 10.09 -33.92
N ILE A 126 -43.45 9.02 -33.15
CA ILE A 126 -44.49 8.03 -32.77
C ILE A 126 -45.65 8.69 -32.00
N GLU A 127 -45.36 9.69 -31.18
CA GLU A 127 -46.34 10.45 -30.40
C GLU A 127 -46.94 11.65 -31.17
N GLY A 128 -46.70 11.74 -32.48
CA GLY A 128 -47.26 12.77 -33.36
C GLY A 128 -46.61 14.15 -33.24
N VAL A 129 -45.39 14.23 -32.69
CA VAL A 129 -44.61 15.47 -32.60
C VAL A 129 -43.57 15.51 -33.71
N GLU A 130 -43.83 16.32 -34.74
CA GLU A 130 -42.90 16.53 -35.86
C GLU A 130 -41.73 17.42 -35.45
N LEU A 131 -40.50 17.00 -35.80
CA LEU A 131 -39.26 17.73 -35.56
C LEU A 131 -38.47 17.92 -36.86
N PRO A 132 -37.68 19.01 -36.98
CA PRO A 132 -36.82 19.24 -38.14
C PRO A 132 -35.82 18.09 -38.39
N ALA A 133 -35.54 17.79 -39.67
CA ALA A 133 -34.59 16.72 -40.02
C ALA A 133 -33.17 16.98 -39.47
N LEU A 134 -32.57 15.95 -38.87
CA LEU A 134 -31.23 15.98 -38.27
C LEU A 134 -30.13 16.13 -39.34
N LYS A 135 -29.37 17.24 -39.31
CA LYS A 135 -28.26 17.50 -40.25
C LYS A 135 -26.91 17.24 -39.59
N ILE A 136 -26.51 15.97 -39.48
CA ILE A 136 -25.23 15.58 -38.84
C ILE A 136 -24.34 14.81 -39.83
N PRO A 137 -23.04 15.14 -39.98
CA PRO A 137 -22.11 14.40 -40.84
C PRO A 137 -21.93 12.96 -40.37
N SER A 138 -22.09 11.98 -41.27
CA SER A 138 -21.85 10.57 -40.97
C SER A 138 -20.35 10.27 -40.95
N ALA A 139 -19.88 9.57 -39.91
CA ALA A 139 -18.48 9.15 -39.79
C ALA A 139 -18.25 7.86 -40.61
N THR A 140 -18.19 7.98 -41.94
CA THR A 140 -17.94 6.83 -42.85
C THR A 140 -16.56 6.83 -43.51
N ASP A 141 -15.66 7.77 -43.18
CA ASP A 141 -14.29 7.75 -43.72
C ASP A 141 -13.27 7.38 -42.63
N SER A 142 -13.01 6.08 -42.51
CA SER A 142 -11.75 5.56 -41.96
C SER A 142 -11.34 4.29 -42.74
N PRO A 143 -10.04 4.05 -42.99
CA PRO A 143 -9.60 3.02 -43.94
C PRO A 143 -9.84 1.59 -43.42
N PRO A 144 -9.94 0.58 -44.31
CA PRO A 144 -10.29 -0.77 -43.91
C PRO A 144 -9.09 -1.51 -43.27
N THR A 145 -9.30 -2.06 -42.08
CA THR A 145 -8.45 -3.09 -41.46
C THR A 145 -9.03 -4.47 -41.81
N PRO A 146 -8.22 -5.54 -41.97
CA PRO A 146 -8.56 -6.67 -42.84
C PRO A 146 -9.72 -7.49 -42.30
N THR A 147 -10.51 -7.96 -43.27
CA THR A 147 -11.72 -8.77 -43.10
C THR A 147 -11.44 -10.05 -42.31
N PRO A 148 -12.10 -10.28 -41.16
CA PRO A 148 -12.16 -11.60 -40.54
C PRO A 148 -13.01 -12.55 -41.41
N PRO A 149 -12.81 -13.87 -41.32
CA PRO A 149 -13.49 -14.83 -42.18
C PRO A 149 -15.01 -14.74 -42.03
N LYS A 150 -15.70 -14.88 -43.16
CA LYS A 150 -17.15 -14.88 -43.32
C LYS A 150 -17.79 -15.87 -42.33
N PRO A 151 -18.78 -15.46 -41.51
CA PRO A 151 -19.46 -16.39 -40.61
C PRO A 151 -20.37 -17.33 -41.41
N THR A 152 -20.31 -18.62 -41.08
CA THR A 152 -21.18 -19.69 -41.57
C THR A 152 -22.66 -19.41 -41.30
N ASP A 153 -23.51 -19.84 -42.24
CA ASP A 153 -24.95 -19.56 -42.39
C ASP A 153 -25.87 -20.10 -41.28
N GLY A 154 -25.76 -19.56 -40.05
CA GLY A 154 -26.71 -19.83 -38.97
C GLY A 154 -27.04 -18.59 -38.13
N LYS A 155 -28.30 -18.47 -37.69
CA LYS A 155 -28.74 -17.50 -36.67
C LYS A 155 -28.03 -17.75 -35.35
N VAL A 156 -27.68 -16.70 -34.61
CA VAL A 156 -26.97 -16.80 -33.33
C VAL A 156 -27.90 -17.32 -32.24
N SER A 157 -27.49 -18.40 -31.58
CA SER A 157 -28.19 -18.98 -30.43
C SER A 157 -27.94 -18.18 -29.16
N PHE A 158 -28.99 -17.74 -28.48
CA PHE A 158 -28.82 -17.06 -27.20
C PHE A 158 -28.29 -18.04 -26.15
N VAL A 159 -28.90 -19.21 -26.02
CA VAL A 159 -28.53 -20.20 -24.99
C VAL A 159 -27.12 -20.74 -25.20
N LYS A 160 -26.74 -21.09 -26.44
CA LYS A 160 -25.46 -21.76 -26.70
C LYS A 160 -24.29 -20.79 -26.86
N GLN A 161 -24.52 -19.56 -27.33
CA GLN A 161 -23.45 -18.66 -27.74
C GLN A 161 -23.41 -17.35 -26.94
N VAL A 162 -24.57 -16.76 -26.60
CA VAL A 162 -24.63 -15.45 -25.91
C VAL A 162 -24.62 -15.59 -24.39
N ALA A 163 -25.46 -16.46 -23.85
CA ALA A 163 -25.59 -16.68 -22.41
C ALA A 163 -24.25 -17.05 -21.74
N PRO A 164 -23.38 -17.90 -22.34
CA PRO A 164 -22.04 -18.16 -21.78
C PRO A 164 -21.16 -16.92 -21.66
N ILE A 165 -21.20 -16.01 -22.64
CA ILE A 165 -20.45 -14.74 -22.60
C ILE A 165 -20.99 -13.87 -21.45
N LEU A 166 -22.31 -13.71 -21.37
CA LEU A 166 -22.93 -12.92 -20.31
C LEU A 166 -22.63 -13.49 -18.92
N VAL A 167 -22.77 -14.80 -18.73
CA VAL A 167 -22.50 -15.48 -17.45
C VAL A 167 -21.02 -15.38 -17.06
N SER A 168 -20.10 -15.62 -18.00
CA SER A 168 -18.65 -15.61 -17.73
C SER A 168 -18.07 -14.20 -17.52
N LYS A 169 -18.61 -13.17 -18.19
CA LYS A 169 -18.04 -11.81 -18.12
C LYS A 169 -18.78 -10.91 -17.13
N CYS A 170 -20.08 -11.10 -16.99
CA CYS A 170 -20.96 -10.19 -16.27
C CYS A 170 -21.76 -10.88 -15.14
N GLY A 171 -21.82 -12.22 -15.14
CA GLY A 171 -22.72 -13.00 -14.28
C GLY A 171 -22.51 -12.82 -12.77
N ARG A 172 -21.27 -12.60 -12.33
CA ARG A 172 -20.97 -12.38 -10.91
C ARG A 172 -21.72 -11.17 -10.32
N CYS A 173 -21.96 -10.13 -11.11
CA CYS A 173 -22.57 -8.88 -10.65
C CYS A 173 -23.97 -8.63 -11.22
N HIS A 174 -24.32 -9.21 -12.37
CA HIS A 174 -25.59 -8.95 -13.03
C HIS A 174 -26.49 -10.20 -13.15
N VAL A 175 -26.00 -11.42 -12.94
CA VAL A 175 -26.85 -12.64 -12.87
C VAL A 175 -27.16 -12.99 -11.42
N ASN A 176 -26.13 -13.04 -10.57
CA ASN A 176 -26.28 -13.41 -9.16
C ASN A 176 -26.78 -12.24 -8.30
N THR A 177 -26.66 -11.01 -8.81
CA THR A 177 -27.10 -9.77 -8.14
C THR A 177 -27.62 -8.79 -9.18
N ALA A 178 -28.37 -7.76 -8.77
CA ALA A 178 -28.86 -6.70 -9.66
C ALA A 178 -28.02 -5.40 -9.49
N ARG A 179 -26.70 -5.48 -9.74
CA ARG A 179 -25.80 -4.36 -9.47
C ARG A 179 -26.08 -3.19 -10.42
N GLY A 180 -26.15 -1.97 -9.88
CA GLY A 180 -26.46 -0.78 -10.68
C GLY A 180 -27.91 -0.76 -11.17
N MET A 181 -28.83 -1.36 -10.40
CA MET A 181 -30.26 -1.48 -10.75
C MET A 181 -30.51 -2.24 -12.06
N PHE A 182 -29.52 -2.99 -12.53
CA PHE A 182 -29.58 -3.83 -13.72
C PHE A 182 -29.42 -5.29 -13.34
N SER A 183 -30.37 -6.12 -13.77
CA SER A 183 -30.33 -7.57 -13.63
C SER A 183 -30.42 -8.21 -15.00
N MET A 184 -29.62 -9.25 -15.19
CA MET A 184 -29.73 -10.22 -16.27
C MET A 184 -29.82 -11.62 -15.65
N ALA A 185 -30.47 -11.76 -14.49
CA ALA A 185 -30.68 -13.05 -13.85
C ALA A 185 -31.34 -14.06 -14.81
N ASN A 186 -32.19 -13.58 -15.72
CA ASN A 186 -32.82 -14.33 -16.80
C ASN A 186 -33.02 -13.45 -18.04
N PHE A 187 -33.52 -14.02 -19.13
CA PHE A 187 -33.71 -13.31 -20.39
C PHE A 187 -34.71 -12.16 -20.27
N GLU A 188 -35.80 -12.36 -19.53
CA GLU A 188 -36.83 -11.33 -19.32
C GLU A 188 -36.25 -10.08 -18.64
N THR A 189 -35.50 -10.26 -17.56
CA THR A 189 -34.87 -9.15 -16.82
C THR A 189 -33.78 -8.44 -17.62
N LEU A 190 -33.00 -9.20 -18.41
CA LEU A 190 -32.02 -8.64 -19.35
C LEU A 190 -32.69 -7.70 -20.36
N MET A 191 -33.80 -8.13 -20.96
CA MET A 191 -34.53 -7.33 -21.95
C MET A 191 -35.33 -6.18 -21.33
N LYS A 192 -35.79 -6.33 -20.07
CA LYS A 192 -36.45 -5.25 -19.33
C LYS A 192 -35.52 -4.07 -19.05
N GLY A 193 -34.23 -4.33 -18.82
CA GLY A 193 -33.23 -3.29 -18.57
C GLY A 193 -33.32 -2.68 -17.16
N THR A 194 -32.87 -1.42 -17.03
CA THR A 194 -32.95 -0.66 -15.76
C THR A 194 -34.23 0.17 -15.71
N PRO A 195 -34.60 0.74 -14.55
CA PRO A 195 -35.67 1.75 -14.48
C PRO A 195 -35.42 2.97 -15.37
N GLU A 196 -34.17 3.20 -15.80
CA GLU A 196 -33.75 4.32 -16.64
C GLU A 196 -33.78 3.99 -18.15
N GLY A 197 -33.99 2.72 -18.53
CA GLY A 197 -34.17 2.31 -19.92
C GLY A 197 -33.70 0.89 -20.26
N VAL A 198 -34.02 0.50 -21.50
CA VAL A 198 -33.66 -0.80 -22.09
C VAL A 198 -32.15 -0.90 -22.32
N VAL A 199 -31.55 -2.05 -21.99
CA VAL A 199 -30.11 -2.28 -22.13
C VAL A 199 -29.75 -2.87 -23.51
N ILE A 200 -30.69 -3.60 -24.10
CA ILE A 200 -30.61 -4.18 -25.45
C ILE A 200 -31.67 -3.51 -26.32
N PHE A 201 -31.28 -2.92 -27.45
CA PHE A 201 -32.20 -2.50 -28.51
C PHE A 201 -32.13 -3.55 -29.62
N PRO A 202 -33.14 -4.43 -29.75
CA PRO A 202 -33.20 -5.40 -30.83
C PRO A 202 -33.03 -4.71 -32.19
N LYS A 203 -32.23 -5.33 -33.07
CA LYS A 203 -31.85 -4.82 -34.40
C LYS A 203 -30.91 -3.60 -34.39
N ASP A 204 -30.48 -3.13 -33.21
CA ASP A 204 -29.59 -1.98 -33.07
C ASP A 204 -28.49 -2.25 -32.04
N ALA A 205 -27.46 -2.98 -32.46
CA ALA A 205 -26.30 -3.26 -31.62
C ALA A 205 -25.53 -1.99 -31.26
N ASP A 206 -25.38 -1.02 -32.17
CA ASP A 206 -24.59 0.18 -31.92
C ASP A 206 -25.31 1.18 -31.00
N GLY A 207 -26.66 1.17 -30.99
CA GLY A 207 -27.46 1.91 -30.01
C GLY A 207 -27.64 1.17 -28.68
N SER A 208 -27.31 -0.12 -28.60
CA SER A 208 -27.46 -0.94 -27.38
C SER A 208 -26.49 -0.54 -26.29
N ARG A 209 -27.04 -0.19 -25.12
CA ARG A 209 -26.26 0.23 -23.95
C ARG A 209 -25.23 -0.80 -23.52
N ILE A 210 -25.52 -2.09 -23.67
CA ILE A 210 -24.56 -3.16 -23.35
C ILE A 210 -23.28 -3.06 -24.20
N ILE A 211 -23.41 -2.71 -25.48
CA ILE A 211 -22.27 -2.59 -26.40
C ILE A 211 -21.48 -1.33 -26.06
N GLU A 212 -22.17 -0.21 -25.86
CA GLU A 212 -21.56 1.08 -25.47
C GLU A 212 -20.64 0.93 -24.25
N VAL A 213 -21.13 0.29 -23.17
CA VAL A 213 -20.36 0.18 -21.92
C VAL A 213 -19.22 -0.84 -21.98
N ILE A 214 -19.30 -1.80 -22.91
CA ILE A 214 -18.20 -2.74 -23.15
C ILE A 214 -17.11 -2.08 -24.01
N GLU A 215 -17.51 -1.34 -25.06
CA GLU A 215 -16.58 -0.61 -25.93
C GLU A 215 -15.89 0.57 -25.23
N SER A 216 -16.60 1.26 -24.34
CA SER A 216 -16.01 2.31 -23.49
C SER A 216 -15.01 1.74 -22.46
N GLY A 217 -15.04 0.43 -22.22
CA GLY A 217 -14.27 -0.25 -21.18
C GLY A 217 -14.77 -0.01 -19.75
N ASP A 218 -15.99 0.51 -19.59
CA ASP A 218 -16.65 0.66 -18.28
C ASP A 218 -17.06 -0.70 -17.68
N MET A 219 -17.36 -1.66 -18.56
CA MET A 219 -17.71 -3.05 -18.25
C MET A 219 -16.96 -4.03 -19.19
N PRO A 220 -16.74 -5.28 -18.77
CA PRO A 220 -16.95 -5.81 -17.42
C PRO A 220 -15.85 -5.33 -16.46
N ARG A 221 -16.22 -5.02 -15.22
CA ARG A 221 -15.26 -4.60 -14.18
C ARG A 221 -14.49 -5.79 -13.63
N GLY A 222 -13.31 -5.55 -13.05
CA GLY A 222 -12.52 -6.57 -12.36
C GLY A 222 -11.55 -7.36 -13.23
N GLY A 223 -11.09 -6.76 -14.33
CA GLY A 223 -10.05 -7.33 -15.19
C GLY A 223 -10.56 -8.36 -16.21
N LEU A 224 -11.86 -8.66 -16.20
CA LEU A 224 -12.52 -9.39 -17.26
C LEU A 224 -12.54 -8.51 -18.53
N LYS A 225 -12.41 -9.13 -19.70
CA LYS A 225 -12.56 -8.47 -21.00
C LYS A 225 -13.41 -9.35 -21.91
N VAL A 226 -14.27 -8.69 -22.70
CA VAL A 226 -14.97 -9.33 -23.82
C VAL A 226 -14.00 -9.31 -24.99
N ALA A 227 -13.68 -10.48 -25.53
CA ALA A 227 -12.78 -10.61 -26.67
C ALA A 227 -13.45 -10.08 -27.96
N PRO A 228 -12.68 -9.67 -28.98
CA PRO A 228 -13.25 -9.10 -30.20
C PRO A 228 -14.27 -10.01 -30.91
N ASP A 229 -14.04 -11.32 -30.90
CA ASP A 229 -14.94 -12.35 -31.44
C ASP A 229 -16.22 -12.50 -30.60
N GLU A 230 -16.09 -12.53 -29.27
CA GLU A 230 -17.23 -12.50 -28.34
C GLU A 230 -18.07 -11.22 -28.55
N MET A 231 -17.41 -10.08 -28.77
CA MET A 231 -18.06 -8.80 -29.08
C MET A 231 -18.80 -8.85 -30.41
N SER A 232 -18.16 -9.33 -31.48
CA SER A 232 -18.80 -9.49 -32.79
C SER A 232 -20.02 -10.41 -32.71
N LEU A 233 -19.95 -11.47 -31.91
CA LEU A 233 -21.07 -12.38 -31.68
C LEU A 233 -22.24 -11.71 -30.95
N LEU A 234 -21.95 -10.91 -29.91
CA LEU A 234 -22.97 -10.12 -29.20
C LEU A 234 -23.65 -9.12 -30.14
N LYS A 235 -22.88 -8.36 -30.94
CA LYS A 235 -23.43 -7.43 -31.93
C LYS A 235 -24.31 -8.15 -32.96
N LYS A 236 -23.84 -9.29 -33.48
CA LYS A 236 -24.59 -10.10 -34.45
C LYS A 236 -25.93 -10.55 -33.88
N TRP A 237 -25.94 -11.12 -32.67
CA TRP A 237 -27.17 -11.55 -32.00
C TRP A 237 -28.16 -10.39 -31.78
N ILE A 238 -27.69 -9.22 -31.35
CA ILE A 238 -28.56 -8.05 -31.17
C ILE A 238 -29.15 -7.60 -32.51
N ASN A 239 -28.33 -7.51 -33.56
CA ASN A 239 -28.76 -7.10 -34.90
C ASN A 239 -29.75 -8.10 -35.54
N GLU A 240 -29.66 -9.39 -35.20
CA GLU A 240 -30.64 -10.40 -35.59
C GLU A 240 -31.99 -10.27 -34.83
N GLY A 241 -32.11 -9.29 -33.93
CA GLY A 241 -33.32 -9.02 -33.16
C GLY A 241 -33.29 -9.55 -31.73
N ALA A 242 -32.10 -9.86 -31.20
CA ALA A 242 -31.90 -10.35 -29.84
C ALA A 242 -32.81 -11.57 -29.53
N VAL A 243 -32.86 -12.54 -30.45
CA VAL A 243 -33.80 -13.68 -30.38
C VAL A 243 -33.45 -14.61 -29.20
N TYR A 244 -34.48 -15.15 -28.53
CA TYR A 244 -34.35 -16.15 -27.48
C TYR A 244 -34.78 -17.53 -27.98
N ASP A 245 -34.00 -18.56 -27.67
CA ASP A 245 -34.12 -19.91 -28.23
C ASP A 245 -34.24 -21.01 -27.16
N ALA A 246 -34.79 -20.69 -25.98
CA ALA A 246 -35.16 -21.66 -24.94
C ALA A 246 -36.65 -21.57 -24.57
N GLU A 247 -37.13 -22.58 -23.84
CA GLU A 247 -38.55 -22.74 -23.48
C GLU A 247 -39.08 -21.63 -22.55
N SER A 248 -38.30 -21.20 -21.55
CA SER A 248 -38.73 -20.20 -20.57
C SER A 248 -37.74 -19.04 -20.46
N LYS A 249 -38.23 -17.82 -20.71
CA LYS A 249 -37.47 -16.57 -20.57
C LYS A 249 -37.12 -16.23 -19.11
N GLN A 250 -37.71 -16.93 -18.14
CA GLN A 250 -37.50 -16.75 -16.71
C GLN A 250 -36.39 -17.64 -16.14
N THR A 251 -35.93 -18.65 -16.90
CA THR A 251 -34.84 -19.54 -16.48
C THR A 251 -33.57 -18.74 -16.19
N ASN A 252 -32.93 -19.05 -15.06
CA ASN A 252 -31.72 -18.35 -14.65
C ASN A 252 -30.60 -18.54 -15.69
N LEU A 253 -29.93 -17.46 -16.09
CA LEU A 253 -28.86 -17.53 -17.09
C LEU A 253 -27.71 -18.45 -16.68
N ALA A 254 -27.39 -18.55 -15.38
CA ALA A 254 -26.36 -19.46 -14.89
C ALA A 254 -26.75 -20.94 -15.11
N THR A 255 -28.05 -21.27 -15.08
CA THR A 255 -28.55 -22.62 -15.36
C THR A 255 -28.53 -22.94 -16.85
N LEU A 256 -28.69 -21.95 -17.72
CA LEU A 256 -28.64 -22.10 -19.18
C LEU A 256 -27.21 -22.33 -19.71
N ALA A 257 -26.19 -21.98 -18.92
CA ALA A 257 -24.79 -22.15 -19.25
C ALA A 257 -24.06 -23.01 -18.19
N PRO A 258 -24.47 -24.27 -17.96
CA PRO A 258 -24.00 -25.08 -16.83
C PRO A 258 -22.50 -25.40 -16.88
N ASN A 259 -21.90 -25.40 -18.09
CA ASN A 259 -20.47 -25.62 -18.30
C ASN A 259 -19.64 -24.32 -18.23
N THR A 260 -20.27 -23.18 -17.93
CA THR A 260 -19.59 -21.88 -17.86
C THR A 260 -19.32 -21.49 -16.41
N LYS A 261 -18.05 -21.28 -16.07
CA LYS A 261 -17.70 -20.69 -14.77
C LYS A 261 -18.19 -19.24 -14.73
N VAL A 262 -19.05 -18.90 -13.76
CA VAL A 262 -19.49 -17.52 -13.51
C VAL A 262 -18.26 -16.68 -13.22
N GLY A 263 -18.05 -15.59 -13.98
CA GLY A 263 -16.81 -14.80 -14.00
C GLY A 263 -16.05 -14.71 -12.70
N GLU A 264 -15.10 -15.62 -12.50
CA GLU A 264 -14.15 -15.54 -11.41
C GLU A 264 -13.10 -14.51 -11.79
N PHE A 265 -12.94 -13.47 -10.97
CA PHE A 265 -11.84 -12.54 -11.15
C PHE A 265 -10.52 -13.31 -11.06
N ALA A 266 -9.56 -12.94 -11.89
CA ALA A 266 -8.20 -13.45 -11.77
C ALA A 266 -7.73 -13.22 -10.32
N LYS A 267 -7.41 -14.31 -9.60
CA LYS A 267 -6.77 -14.21 -8.30
C LYS A 267 -5.36 -13.69 -8.54
N VAL A 268 -5.12 -12.46 -8.11
CA VAL A 268 -3.78 -11.87 -8.18
C VAL A 268 -2.99 -12.39 -6.99
N GLU A 269 -1.96 -13.18 -7.28
CA GLU A 269 -1.06 -13.70 -6.25
C GLU A 269 -0.10 -12.62 -5.74
N VAL A 270 0.35 -12.79 -4.50
CA VAL A 270 1.35 -11.91 -3.90
C VAL A 270 2.71 -12.25 -4.50
N MET A 271 3.24 -11.34 -5.32
CA MET A 271 4.60 -11.45 -5.83
C MET A 271 5.57 -10.77 -4.85
N GLN A 272 6.61 -11.47 -4.40
CA GLN A 272 7.64 -10.89 -3.55
C GLN A 272 8.64 -10.07 -4.38
N ALA A 273 9.19 -9.01 -3.79
CA ALA A 273 10.24 -8.21 -4.40
C ALA A 273 11.52 -9.03 -4.60
N THR A 274 12.22 -8.77 -5.70
CA THR A 274 13.47 -9.46 -6.07
C THR A 274 14.71 -8.63 -5.76
N GLY A 275 14.53 -7.37 -5.35
CA GLY A 275 15.61 -6.40 -5.12
C GLY A 275 16.03 -5.65 -6.39
N LYS A 276 15.42 -5.97 -7.54
CA LYS A 276 15.66 -5.28 -8.83
C LYS A 276 14.67 -4.15 -9.09
N GLU A 277 13.61 -4.08 -8.28
CA GLU A 277 12.55 -3.09 -8.39
C GLU A 277 13.07 -1.70 -7.99
N THR A 278 12.61 -0.66 -8.67
CA THR A 278 13.01 0.71 -8.36
C THR A 278 12.01 1.43 -7.47
N VAL A 279 10.81 0.87 -7.29
CA VAL A 279 9.77 1.41 -6.41
C VAL A 279 9.45 0.40 -5.31
N SER A 280 9.59 0.84 -4.06
CA SER A 280 9.29 0.03 -2.88
C SER A 280 7.79 0.13 -2.56
N PHE A 281 7.09 -1.01 -2.45
CA PHE A 281 5.71 -0.96 -1.99
C PHE A 281 5.63 -0.38 -0.58
N SER A 282 6.42 -0.92 0.35
CA SER A 282 6.37 -0.58 1.77
C SER A 282 6.81 0.86 2.05
N ALA A 283 7.78 1.41 1.30
CA ALA A 283 8.31 2.75 1.52
C ALA A 283 7.67 3.84 0.64
N ASP A 284 7.30 3.54 -0.62
CA ASP A 284 6.77 4.54 -1.55
C ASP A 284 5.24 4.50 -1.66
N ILE A 285 4.64 3.31 -1.70
CA ILE A 285 3.22 3.12 -2.04
C ILE A 285 2.34 3.06 -0.79
N ALA A 286 2.69 2.21 0.17
CA ALA A 286 1.92 2.00 1.39
C ALA A 286 1.66 3.29 2.19
N PRO A 287 2.63 4.22 2.38
CA PRO A 287 2.35 5.48 3.09
C PRO A 287 1.32 6.36 2.38
N VAL A 288 1.30 6.33 1.05
CA VAL A 288 0.32 7.07 0.23
C VAL A 288 -1.07 6.49 0.43
N LEU A 289 -1.21 5.16 0.38
CA LEU A 289 -2.48 4.47 0.57
C LEU A 289 -3.01 4.63 2.00
N VAL A 290 -2.15 4.53 3.01
CA VAL A 290 -2.50 4.74 4.42
C VAL A 290 -3.05 6.16 4.63
N LYS A 291 -2.37 7.18 4.10
CA LYS A 291 -2.76 8.58 4.29
C LYS A 291 -4.07 8.93 3.56
N ASN A 292 -4.30 8.37 2.38
CA ASN A 292 -5.36 8.85 1.49
C ASN A 292 -6.56 7.92 1.36
N CYS A 293 -6.39 6.61 1.60
CA CYS A 293 -7.36 5.59 1.18
C CYS A 293 -7.89 4.74 2.35
N VAL A 294 -7.02 4.34 3.29
CA VAL A 294 -7.33 3.38 4.36
C VAL A 294 -8.48 3.82 5.27
N ASN A 295 -8.70 5.12 5.46
CA ASN A 295 -9.82 5.61 6.28
C ASN A 295 -11.20 5.16 5.76
N CYS A 296 -11.41 5.16 4.43
CA CYS A 296 -12.69 4.76 3.83
C CYS A 296 -12.68 3.28 3.38
N HIS A 297 -11.50 2.77 3.03
CA HIS A 297 -11.32 1.46 2.43
C HIS A 297 -10.60 0.45 3.33
N GLY A 298 -10.46 0.65 4.64
CA GLY A 298 -9.77 -0.35 5.49
C GLY A 298 -10.16 -0.34 6.96
N LEU A 299 -10.28 0.84 7.58
CA LEU A 299 -10.56 0.95 9.02
C LEU A 299 -12.07 0.94 9.36
N SER A 300 -12.94 1.03 8.35
CA SER A 300 -14.40 1.03 8.55
C SER A 300 -14.93 -0.40 8.70
N ARG A 301 -15.95 -0.59 9.56
CA ARG A 301 -16.73 -1.85 9.63
C ARG A 301 -17.38 -2.24 8.30
N ARG A 302 -17.58 -1.27 7.39
CA ARG A 302 -18.08 -1.48 6.03
C ARG A 302 -17.25 -0.67 5.03
N PRO A 303 -16.11 -1.19 4.55
CA PRO A 303 -15.26 -0.50 3.59
C PRO A 303 -16.01 -0.16 2.29
N SER A 304 -15.80 1.05 1.77
CA SER A 304 -16.46 1.49 0.53
C SER A 304 -16.13 0.53 -0.62
N GLY A 305 -17.16 0.13 -1.38
CA GLY A 305 -17.02 -0.85 -2.47
C GLY A 305 -16.68 -2.29 -2.03
N ARG A 306 -16.84 -2.62 -0.73
CA ARG A 306 -16.27 -3.81 -0.06
C ARG A 306 -14.82 -4.06 -0.44
N PHE A 307 -14.07 -2.97 -0.59
CA PHE A 307 -12.67 -3.00 -0.93
C PHE A 307 -11.86 -2.67 0.32
N ASP A 308 -11.07 -3.66 0.76
CA ASP A 308 -10.22 -3.56 1.93
C ASP A 308 -8.76 -3.31 1.52
N LEU A 309 -8.18 -2.22 2.03
CA LEU A 309 -6.83 -1.73 1.83
C LEU A 309 -6.00 -1.81 3.12
N ASN A 310 -6.49 -2.48 4.16
CA ASN A 310 -5.76 -2.58 5.41
C ASN A 310 -4.61 -3.58 5.35
N SER A 311 -4.45 -4.38 4.30
CA SER A 311 -3.25 -5.19 4.07
C SER A 311 -2.94 -5.31 2.58
N PHE A 312 -1.71 -5.72 2.25
CA PHE A 312 -1.32 -5.93 0.86
C PHE A 312 -2.14 -7.04 0.19
N GLN A 313 -2.37 -8.13 0.93
CA GLN A 313 -3.20 -9.23 0.47
C GLN A 313 -4.65 -8.78 0.20
N ALA A 314 -5.19 -7.92 1.06
CA ALA A 314 -6.54 -7.36 0.87
C ALA A 314 -6.61 -6.42 -0.35
N LEU A 315 -5.57 -5.59 -0.55
CA LEU A 315 -5.41 -4.75 -1.74
C LEU A 315 -5.50 -5.60 -3.02
N LEU A 316 -4.74 -6.70 -3.11
CA LEU A 316 -4.76 -7.56 -4.31
C LEU A 316 -6.05 -8.34 -4.48
N ARG A 317 -6.66 -8.82 -3.39
CA ARG A 317 -7.97 -9.49 -3.41
C ARG A 317 -9.03 -8.59 -4.03
N GLY A 318 -8.93 -7.29 -3.78
CA GLY A 318 -9.86 -6.29 -4.29
C GLY A 318 -11.22 -6.35 -3.61
N GLY A 319 -12.18 -5.67 -4.23
CA GLY A 319 -13.53 -5.54 -3.69
C GLY A 319 -14.59 -6.01 -4.67
N GLN A 320 -15.77 -5.38 -4.60
CA GLN A 320 -16.89 -5.72 -5.48
C GLN A 320 -16.60 -5.50 -6.97
N SER A 321 -15.59 -4.69 -7.30
CA SER A 321 -15.19 -4.42 -8.69
C SER A 321 -13.99 -5.27 -9.12
N GLY A 322 -13.67 -6.33 -8.39
CA GLY A 322 -12.52 -7.21 -8.65
C GLY A 322 -11.18 -6.62 -8.20
N PRO A 323 -10.05 -7.23 -8.64
CA PRO A 323 -8.71 -6.80 -8.26
C PRO A 323 -8.44 -5.38 -8.77
N PRO A 324 -8.03 -4.45 -7.91
CA PRO A 324 -7.76 -3.06 -8.28
C PRO A 324 -6.42 -2.93 -9.02
N VAL A 325 -5.53 -3.91 -8.86
CA VAL A 325 -4.18 -3.93 -9.39
C VAL A 325 -4.02 -5.16 -10.27
N LEU A 326 -3.54 -4.95 -11.50
CA LEU A 326 -3.16 -6.00 -12.43
C LEU A 326 -1.64 -5.92 -12.63
N PRO A 327 -0.85 -6.84 -12.04
CA PRO A 327 0.60 -6.84 -12.18
C PRO A 327 1.05 -6.74 -13.64
N GLY A 328 2.01 -5.86 -13.92
CA GLY A 328 2.54 -5.58 -15.25
C GLY A 328 1.64 -4.70 -16.13
N LYS A 329 0.41 -4.39 -15.73
CA LYS A 329 -0.59 -3.70 -16.55
C LYS A 329 -1.15 -2.44 -15.85
N PRO A 330 -0.37 -1.36 -15.71
CA PRO A 330 -0.81 -0.15 -15.01
C PRO A 330 -2.02 0.51 -15.68
N ALA A 331 -2.03 0.63 -17.02
CA ALA A 331 -3.13 1.28 -17.75
C ALA A 331 -4.47 0.52 -17.63
N ASP A 332 -4.41 -0.81 -17.47
CA ASP A 332 -5.60 -1.64 -17.27
C ASP A 332 -6.04 -1.70 -15.80
N SER A 333 -5.17 -1.34 -14.85
CA SER A 333 -5.44 -1.44 -13.41
C SER A 333 -6.48 -0.41 -12.94
N LEU A 334 -7.54 -0.89 -12.30
CA LEU A 334 -8.63 -0.05 -11.82
C LEU A 334 -8.15 1.01 -10.81
N LEU A 335 -7.15 0.71 -9.99
CA LEU A 335 -6.52 1.66 -9.07
C LEU A 335 -6.05 2.91 -9.83
N VAL A 336 -5.27 2.72 -10.89
CA VAL A 336 -4.73 3.83 -11.71
C VAL A 336 -5.86 4.59 -12.39
N LYS A 337 -6.83 3.88 -12.99
CA LYS A 337 -7.99 4.51 -13.63
C LYS A 337 -8.81 5.35 -12.66
N LYS A 338 -8.99 4.90 -11.41
CA LYS A 338 -9.68 5.67 -10.36
C LYS A 338 -8.90 6.88 -9.89
N LEU A 339 -7.58 6.78 -9.80
CA LEU A 339 -6.71 7.92 -9.46
C LEU A 339 -6.71 8.99 -10.56
N LYS A 340 -6.78 8.57 -11.84
CA LYS A 340 -6.83 9.46 -13.01
C LYS A 340 -8.23 9.92 -13.40
N GLY A 341 -9.29 9.40 -12.76
CA GLY A 341 -10.68 9.72 -13.09
C GLY A 341 -11.20 9.11 -14.39
N THR A 342 -10.45 8.17 -15.00
CA THR A 342 -10.81 7.51 -16.27
C THR A 342 -11.52 6.17 -16.08
N GLY A 343 -11.71 5.71 -14.84
CA GLY A 343 -12.29 4.41 -14.51
C GLY A 343 -13.81 4.40 -14.25
N GLY A 344 -14.53 5.37 -14.81
CA GLY A 344 -15.96 5.59 -14.61
C GLY A 344 -16.34 5.92 -13.15
N GLY A 345 -17.52 6.51 -12.93
CA GLY A 345 -17.97 6.91 -11.59
C GLY A 345 -17.05 7.94 -10.91
N GLN A 346 -16.99 7.94 -9.57
CA GLN A 346 -16.23 8.94 -8.82
C GLN A 346 -14.71 8.69 -8.89
N GLN A 347 -13.95 9.77 -9.09
CA GLN A 347 -12.49 9.80 -8.98
C GLN A 347 -12.07 9.61 -7.50
N MET A 348 -10.93 8.96 -7.29
CA MET A 348 -10.32 8.80 -5.98
C MET A 348 -9.01 9.61 -5.86
N PRO A 349 -8.66 10.12 -4.66
CA PRO A 349 -9.41 10.00 -3.40
C PRO A 349 -10.66 10.91 -3.39
N LEU A 350 -11.78 10.39 -2.91
CA LEU A 350 -13.06 11.12 -2.90
C LEU A 350 -12.98 12.33 -1.96
N GLN A 351 -13.59 13.45 -2.36
CA GLN A 351 -13.63 14.71 -1.58
C GLN A 351 -12.24 15.25 -1.19
N LYS A 352 -11.19 14.86 -1.91
CA LYS A 352 -9.83 15.39 -1.74
C LYS A 352 -9.27 15.80 -3.10
N PRO A 353 -8.26 16.68 -3.13
CA PRO A 353 -7.52 16.95 -4.35
C PRO A 353 -6.95 15.65 -4.96
N PRO A 354 -6.84 15.57 -6.30
CA PRO A 354 -6.14 14.48 -6.96
C PRO A 354 -4.72 14.30 -6.39
N LEU A 355 -4.23 13.05 -6.36
CA LEU A 355 -2.84 12.82 -5.99
C LEU A 355 -1.91 13.51 -7.00
N PRO A 356 -0.75 14.03 -6.56
CA PRO A 356 0.23 14.62 -7.48
C PRO A 356 0.67 13.63 -8.55
N THR A 357 0.87 14.12 -9.78
CA THR A 357 1.31 13.29 -10.93
C THR A 357 2.53 12.42 -10.63
N PRO A 358 3.59 12.90 -9.93
CA PRO A 358 4.73 12.04 -9.58
C PRO A 358 4.37 10.87 -8.66
N VAL A 359 3.36 11.03 -7.80
CA VAL A 359 2.88 9.96 -6.91
C VAL A 359 2.12 8.91 -7.71
N ILE A 360 1.25 9.34 -8.63
CA ILE A 360 0.54 8.42 -9.53
C ILE A 360 1.54 7.67 -10.41
N ALA A 361 2.55 8.35 -10.96
CA ALA A 361 3.59 7.73 -11.78
C ALA A 361 4.38 6.66 -11.01
N LYS A 362 4.68 6.86 -9.72
CA LYS A 362 5.28 5.82 -8.87
C LYS A 362 4.38 4.59 -8.71
N ILE A 363 3.07 4.79 -8.51
CA ILE A 363 2.09 3.69 -8.43
C ILE A 363 2.05 2.94 -9.76
N GLU A 364 2.00 3.64 -10.90
CA GLU A 364 2.03 3.03 -12.23
C GLU A 364 3.31 2.22 -12.46
N LYS A 365 4.47 2.77 -12.07
CA LYS A 365 5.75 2.09 -12.19
C LYS A 365 5.82 0.85 -11.31
N TRP A 366 5.39 0.93 -10.05
CA TRP A 366 5.30 -0.23 -9.16
C TRP A 366 4.41 -1.33 -9.75
N ILE A 367 3.27 -0.98 -10.34
CA ILE A 367 2.41 -1.97 -11.03
C ILE A 367 3.12 -2.54 -12.26
N ALA A 368 3.78 -1.72 -13.07
CA ALA A 368 4.55 -2.17 -14.23
C ALA A 368 5.68 -3.15 -13.85
N GLU A 369 6.32 -2.93 -12.69
CA GLU A 369 7.35 -3.82 -12.11
C GLU A 369 6.76 -5.11 -11.50
N GLY A 370 5.47 -5.37 -11.71
CA GLY A 370 4.80 -6.59 -11.27
C GLY A 370 4.07 -6.45 -9.93
N ALA A 371 3.85 -5.22 -9.45
CA ALA A 371 3.12 -4.93 -8.21
C ALA A 371 3.67 -5.74 -7.02
N LYS A 372 4.99 -5.78 -6.84
CA LYS A 372 5.64 -6.67 -5.87
C LYS A 372 5.57 -6.13 -4.44
N PHE A 373 5.59 -7.03 -3.48
CA PHE A 373 5.58 -6.76 -2.05
C PHE A 373 6.98 -6.95 -1.46
N ASP A 374 7.46 -5.96 -0.72
CA ASP A 374 8.78 -5.94 -0.05
C ASP A 374 8.66 -5.79 1.48
N GLY A 375 7.45 -5.91 2.02
CA GLY A 375 7.21 -5.90 3.45
C GLY A 375 7.47 -7.28 4.08
N PRO A 376 7.43 -7.36 5.43
CA PRO A 376 7.70 -8.62 6.14
C PRO A 376 6.58 -9.66 6.01
N ASP A 377 5.32 -9.23 5.95
CA ASP A 377 4.15 -10.11 5.86
C ASP A 377 3.03 -9.40 5.07
N PRO A 378 2.53 -9.96 3.96
CA PRO A 378 1.46 -9.36 3.16
C PRO A 378 0.09 -9.28 3.86
N ALA A 379 -0.13 -10.05 4.93
CA ALA A 379 -1.33 -9.99 5.76
C ALA A 379 -1.26 -8.91 6.85
N GLN A 380 -0.07 -8.37 7.12
CA GLN A 380 0.13 -7.34 8.13
C GLN A 380 -0.62 -6.04 7.77
N ALA A 381 -1.06 -5.32 8.81
CA ALA A 381 -1.71 -4.03 8.66
C ALA A 381 -0.85 -3.04 7.86
N MET A 382 -1.42 -2.40 6.85
CA MET A 382 -0.71 -1.55 5.89
C MET A 382 -0.04 -0.35 6.57
N GLY A 383 -0.68 0.19 7.61
CA GLY A 383 -0.08 1.23 8.46
C GLY A 383 1.21 0.76 9.15
N GLN A 384 1.25 -0.50 9.62
CA GLN A 384 2.44 -1.06 10.25
C GLN A 384 3.54 -1.32 9.21
N VAL A 385 3.20 -1.82 8.01
CA VAL A 385 4.17 -2.01 6.92
C VAL A 385 4.84 -0.68 6.55
N ALA A 386 4.04 0.38 6.37
CA ALA A 386 4.54 1.72 6.07
C ALA A 386 5.42 2.28 7.21
N ALA A 387 4.99 2.11 8.46
CA ALA A 387 5.75 2.58 9.62
C ALA A 387 7.10 1.84 9.75
N LEU A 388 7.12 0.51 9.53
CA LEU A 388 8.34 -0.29 9.57
C LEU A 388 9.32 0.14 8.47
N ALA A 389 8.86 0.34 7.24
CA ALA A 389 9.71 0.80 6.14
C ALA A 389 10.30 2.18 6.42
N ARG A 390 9.46 3.13 6.84
CA ARG A 390 9.92 4.47 7.23
C ARG A 390 10.95 4.41 8.34
N ALA A 391 10.72 3.62 9.38
CA ALA A 391 11.65 3.54 10.49
C ALA A 391 12.97 2.84 10.13
N ARG A 392 12.96 1.91 9.17
CA ARG A 392 14.19 1.30 8.62
C ARG A 392 14.99 2.27 7.74
N MET A 393 14.33 3.00 6.85
CA MET A 393 14.99 3.88 5.88
C MET A 393 15.27 5.28 6.40
N GLY A 394 14.52 5.73 7.41
CA GLY A 394 14.64 7.08 7.95
C GLY A 394 15.98 7.32 8.64
N SER A 395 16.43 8.59 8.57
CA SER A 395 17.57 9.08 9.33
C SER A 395 17.31 8.99 10.83
N HIS A 396 18.36 9.17 11.64
CA HIS A 396 18.20 9.22 13.10
C HIS A 396 17.16 10.27 13.52
N GLU A 397 17.23 11.47 12.95
CA GLU A 397 16.38 12.62 13.28
C GLU A 397 14.93 12.37 12.86
N GLN A 398 14.71 11.77 11.68
CA GLN A 398 13.37 11.46 11.18
C GLN A 398 12.68 10.42 12.06
N VAL A 399 13.38 9.33 12.40
CA VAL A 399 12.82 8.29 13.29
C VAL A 399 12.60 8.86 14.68
N SER A 400 13.49 9.75 15.15
CA SER A 400 13.32 10.42 16.45
C SER A 400 12.09 11.31 16.48
N ALA A 401 11.83 12.09 15.42
CA ALA A 401 10.65 12.94 15.35
C ALA A 401 9.35 12.12 15.31
N ASP A 402 9.34 10.99 14.60
CA ASP A 402 8.18 10.10 14.55
C ASP A 402 7.94 9.41 15.91
N ARG A 403 9.00 8.97 16.60
CA ARG A 403 8.90 8.42 17.96
C ARG A 403 8.47 9.46 18.99
N ALA A 404 8.91 10.71 18.87
CA ALA A 404 8.45 11.79 19.75
C ALA A 404 6.94 12.01 19.63
N LYS A 405 6.38 11.96 18.41
CA LYS A 405 4.92 12.03 18.19
C LYS A 405 4.19 10.85 18.81
N LEU A 406 4.70 9.64 18.61
CA LEU A 406 4.12 8.43 19.22
C LEU A 406 4.20 8.50 20.75
N ALA A 407 5.30 9.04 21.27
CA ALA A 407 5.49 9.16 22.70
C ALA A 407 4.48 10.13 23.34
N GLN A 408 4.22 11.25 22.67
CA GLN A 408 3.16 12.19 23.05
C GLN A 408 1.76 11.58 22.97
N GLN A 409 1.50 10.73 21.97
CA GLN A 409 0.22 10.02 21.87
C GLN A 409 0.05 9.02 23.02
N ASN A 410 1.08 8.23 23.31
CA ASN A 410 1.09 7.28 24.42
C ASN A 410 0.89 8.01 25.76
N TRP A 411 1.57 9.14 25.97
CA TRP A 411 1.36 9.98 27.14
C TRP A 411 -0.10 10.40 27.28
N ARG A 412 -0.71 10.97 26.22
CA ARG A 412 -2.13 11.40 26.26
C ARG A 412 -3.11 10.26 26.51
N LEU A 413 -2.80 9.04 26.03
CA LEU A 413 -3.64 7.86 26.25
C LEU A 413 -3.63 7.41 27.71
N SER A 414 -2.47 7.48 28.38
CA SER A 414 -2.32 7.06 29.78
C SER A 414 -2.56 8.17 30.80
N MET A 415 -2.30 9.43 30.41
CA MET A 415 -2.14 10.59 31.29
C MET A 415 -2.87 11.82 30.71
N SER A 416 -4.11 11.64 30.26
CA SER A 416 -4.87 12.66 29.53
C SER A 416 -4.95 14.03 30.23
N ASN A 417 -4.91 14.05 31.56
CA ASN A 417 -5.04 15.26 32.39
C ASN A 417 -3.77 15.60 33.20
N VAL A 418 -2.63 14.96 32.92
CA VAL A 418 -1.38 15.22 33.66
C VAL A 418 -0.36 15.87 32.75
N GLN A 419 0.15 17.04 33.17
CA GLN A 419 1.20 17.75 32.45
C GLN A 419 2.52 16.99 32.55
N SER A 420 3.15 16.71 31.41
CA SER A 420 4.50 16.16 31.35
C SER A 420 5.55 17.27 31.27
N ALA A 421 6.68 17.07 31.94
CA ALA A 421 7.95 17.67 31.54
C ALA A 421 8.60 16.81 30.44
N GLN A 422 9.44 17.43 29.60
CA GLN A 422 10.19 16.76 28.54
C GLN A 422 11.62 17.28 28.47
N VAL A 423 12.57 16.39 28.23
CA VAL A 423 13.98 16.72 28.00
C VAL A 423 14.49 15.86 26.85
N GLU A 424 15.14 16.47 25.87
CA GLU A 424 15.79 15.76 24.76
C GLU A 424 17.30 15.75 24.96
N SER A 425 17.92 14.60 24.65
CA SER A 425 19.36 14.40 24.70
C SER A 425 19.85 13.68 23.43
N LYS A 426 21.12 13.26 23.40
CA LYS A 426 21.70 12.58 22.23
C LYS A 426 21.02 11.24 21.96
N ASN A 427 20.84 10.43 22.99
CA ASN A 427 20.30 9.08 22.89
C ASN A 427 18.81 8.99 23.28
N PHE A 428 18.25 10.01 23.95
CA PHE A 428 16.96 9.89 24.60
C PHE A 428 16.00 11.04 24.35
N LEU A 429 14.71 10.72 24.43
CA LEU A 429 13.64 11.65 24.74
C LEU A 429 13.08 11.25 26.10
N LEU A 430 13.17 12.10 27.11
CA LEU A 430 12.62 11.86 28.42
C LEU A 430 11.25 12.53 28.52
N ILE A 431 10.27 11.82 29.07
CA ILE A 431 8.92 12.34 29.35
C ILE A 431 8.53 11.91 30.76
N GLY A 432 8.00 12.81 31.59
CA GLY A 432 7.57 12.41 32.93
C GLY A 432 6.82 13.45 33.72
N ASN A 433 6.18 13.01 34.80
CA ASN A 433 5.47 13.87 35.76
C ASN A 433 6.27 14.11 37.05
N ILE A 434 7.60 14.04 36.97
CA ILE A 434 8.52 14.15 38.11
C ILE A 434 9.13 15.55 38.28
N GLY A 435 8.66 16.54 37.50
CA GLY A 435 9.17 17.91 37.46
C GLY A 435 10.37 18.09 36.51
N PRO A 436 10.53 19.28 35.89
CA PRO A 436 11.54 19.51 34.86
C PRO A 436 12.98 19.41 35.36
N GLY A 437 13.31 19.95 36.53
CA GLY A 437 14.67 19.90 37.08
C GLY A 437 15.16 18.48 37.36
N ARG A 438 14.30 17.63 37.94
CA ARG A 438 14.62 16.21 38.16
C ARG A 438 14.71 15.43 36.85
N LEU A 439 13.89 15.79 35.85
CA LEU A 439 13.95 15.16 34.52
C LEU A 439 15.27 15.50 33.81
N GLU A 440 15.78 16.73 33.94
CA GLU A 440 17.09 17.15 33.42
C GLU A 440 18.24 16.37 34.07
N GLU A 441 18.19 16.20 35.40
CA GLU A 441 19.17 15.37 36.13
C GLU A 441 19.17 13.91 35.62
N LEU A 442 17.98 13.33 35.43
CA LEU A 442 17.83 11.99 34.88
C LEU A 442 18.28 11.89 33.42
N ALA A 443 18.18 12.97 32.62
CA ALA A 443 18.72 13.00 31.27
C ALA A 443 20.25 12.87 31.30
N GLY A 444 20.91 13.66 32.18
CA GLY A 444 22.36 13.56 32.39
C GLY A 444 22.81 12.17 32.85
N LYS A 445 22.11 11.58 33.83
CA LYS A 445 22.37 10.20 34.28
C LYS A 445 22.15 9.18 33.16
N SER A 446 21.08 9.32 32.38
CA SER A 446 20.76 8.43 31.27
C SER A 446 21.88 8.42 30.22
N GLU A 447 22.43 9.58 29.87
CA GLU A 447 23.56 9.67 28.94
C GLU A 447 24.85 9.05 29.51
N ALA A 448 25.15 9.29 30.80
CA ALA A 448 26.30 8.66 31.44
C ALA A 448 26.17 7.12 31.45
N VAL A 449 24.97 6.60 31.70
CA VAL A 449 24.67 5.16 31.62
C VAL A 449 24.79 4.67 30.18
N ALA A 450 24.34 5.44 29.18
CA ALA A 450 24.48 5.09 27.77
C ALA A 450 25.94 4.91 27.35
N VAL A 451 26.85 5.77 27.83
CA VAL A 451 28.30 5.61 27.59
C VAL A 451 28.81 4.30 28.19
N LYS A 452 28.44 3.98 29.43
CA LYS A 452 28.84 2.73 30.11
C LYS A 452 28.31 1.50 29.36
N VAL A 453 27.01 1.46 29.05
CA VAL A 453 26.36 0.34 28.33
C VAL A 453 26.96 0.17 26.94
N GLY A 454 27.18 1.28 26.22
CA GLY A 454 27.83 1.27 24.91
C GLY A 454 29.23 0.67 24.95
N GLY A 455 30.04 1.04 25.94
CA GLY A 455 31.36 0.44 26.16
C GLY A 455 31.29 -1.06 26.47
N MET A 456 30.39 -1.48 27.37
CA MET A 456 30.23 -2.89 27.76
C MET A 456 29.76 -3.80 26.62
N LEU A 457 28.99 -3.26 25.67
CA LEU A 457 28.44 -4.00 24.53
C LEU A 457 29.20 -3.74 23.22
N ASN A 458 30.33 -3.02 23.29
CA ASN A 458 31.16 -2.65 22.14
C ASN A 458 30.36 -1.95 21.02
N ALA A 459 29.48 -1.03 21.41
CA ALA A 459 28.67 -0.25 20.49
C ALA A 459 29.57 0.69 19.65
N PRO A 460 29.23 0.94 18.37
CA PRO A 460 30.00 1.85 17.53
C PRO A 460 30.11 3.26 18.13
N ALA A 461 31.33 3.74 18.32
CA ALA A 461 31.58 5.09 18.83
C ALA A 461 30.98 6.16 17.89
N GLY A 462 30.58 7.30 18.47
CA GLY A 462 30.05 8.44 17.73
C GLY A 462 28.60 8.29 17.25
N LYS A 463 28.08 7.06 17.12
CA LYS A 463 26.68 6.81 16.73
C LYS A 463 25.76 6.76 17.96
N PRO A 464 24.49 7.16 17.82
CA PRO A 464 23.46 6.88 18.82
C PRO A 464 23.34 5.37 19.05
N LEU A 465 23.14 4.94 20.30
CA LEU A 465 22.98 3.51 20.62
C LEU A 465 21.81 2.90 19.86
N ILE A 466 20.66 3.59 19.89
CA ILE A 466 19.46 3.19 19.17
C ILE A 466 19.12 4.30 18.17
N LYS A 467 18.99 3.94 16.89
CA LYS A 467 18.56 4.87 15.85
C LYS A 467 17.18 5.43 16.21
N GLY A 468 17.02 6.76 16.14
CA GLY A 468 15.76 7.43 16.43
C GLY A 468 15.50 7.75 17.90
N ARG A 469 16.54 7.74 18.75
CA ARG A 469 16.45 7.89 20.21
C ARG A 469 15.55 6.81 20.85
N MET A 470 15.73 6.64 22.15
CA MET A 470 14.84 5.83 22.98
C MET A 470 14.03 6.75 23.89
N THR A 471 12.73 6.55 23.98
CA THR A 471 11.89 7.33 24.89
C THR A 471 11.99 6.74 26.29
N LEU A 472 12.27 7.56 27.30
CA LEU A 472 12.27 7.15 28.70
C LEU A 472 11.13 7.86 29.43
N TYR A 473 10.11 7.09 29.79
CA TYR A 473 9.02 7.56 30.63
C TYR A 473 9.39 7.41 32.10
N PHE A 474 9.38 8.52 32.83
CA PHE A 474 9.59 8.54 34.27
C PHE A 474 8.33 8.96 35.00
N PHE A 475 7.81 8.06 35.83
CA PHE A 475 6.61 8.28 36.63
C PHE A 475 6.94 8.51 38.09
N GLN A 476 6.33 9.54 38.70
CA GLN A 476 6.48 9.84 40.11
C GLN A 476 5.86 8.75 41.00
N GLN A 477 4.77 8.14 40.52
CA GLN A 477 4.02 7.14 41.25
C GLN A 477 3.93 5.82 40.50
N ARG A 478 3.89 4.74 41.27
CA ARG A 478 3.70 3.38 40.73
C ARG A 478 2.30 3.19 40.11
N TYR A 479 1.31 3.95 40.58
CA TYR A 479 -0.01 3.99 39.99
C TYR A 479 0.06 4.43 38.53
N ASP A 480 0.67 5.57 38.25
CA ASP A 480 0.84 6.11 36.89
C ASP A 480 1.55 5.14 35.95
N TYR A 481 2.60 4.47 36.46
CA TYR A 481 3.28 3.42 35.72
C TYR A 481 2.35 2.25 35.36
N SER A 482 1.48 1.85 36.28
CA SER A 482 0.52 0.76 36.04
C SER A 482 -0.57 1.19 35.05
N GLU A 483 -1.04 2.44 35.14
CA GLU A 483 -1.98 3.02 34.19
C GLU A 483 -1.40 3.09 32.76
N PHE A 484 -0.12 3.41 32.61
CA PHE A 484 0.54 3.34 31.30
C PHE A 484 0.45 1.93 30.70
N GLY A 485 0.75 0.89 31.48
CA GLY A 485 0.63 -0.49 31.03
C GLY A 485 -0.80 -0.88 30.62
N SER A 486 -1.79 -0.47 31.41
CA SER A 486 -3.21 -0.73 31.12
C SER A 486 -3.69 0.01 29.87
N MET A 487 -3.34 1.29 29.74
CA MET A 487 -3.90 2.17 28.71
C MET A 487 -3.16 2.07 27.38
N VAL A 488 -1.83 2.00 27.40
CA VAL A 488 -0.98 1.96 26.20
C VAL A 488 -0.70 0.53 25.78
N GLU A 489 -0.28 -0.32 26.71
CA GLU A 489 0.14 -1.70 26.38
C GLU A 489 -0.97 -2.74 26.50
N LYS A 490 -2.15 -2.36 27.01
CA LYS A 490 -3.30 -3.24 27.20
C LYS A 490 -2.96 -4.49 28.04
N ARG A 491 -2.12 -4.33 29.06
CA ARG A 491 -1.75 -5.41 29.99
C ARG A 491 -1.53 -4.90 31.41
N ALA A 492 -1.74 -5.79 32.38
CA ALA A 492 -1.35 -5.52 33.75
C ALA A 492 0.18 -5.55 33.91
N ILE A 493 0.71 -4.66 34.76
CA ILE A 493 2.12 -4.62 35.13
C ILE A 493 2.33 -5.27 36.50
N PRO A 494 3.22 -6.27 36.64
CA PRO A 494 3.49 -6.92 37.92
C PRO A 494 3.92 -5.93 39.01
N LYS A 495 3.46 -6.15 40.25
CA LYS A 495 3.70 -5.23 41.37
C LYS A 495 5.17 -5.06 41.75
N SER A 496 5.98 -6.08 41.50
CA SER A 496 7.42 -6.10 41.74
C SER A 496 8.21 -5.25 40.75
N TRP A 497 7.66 -4.93 39.57
CA TRP A 497 8.41 -4.23 38.53
C TRP A 497 8.63 -2.76 38.88
N ARG A 498 9.85 -2.27 38.61
CA ARG A 498 10.24 -0.85 38.72
C ARG A 498 10.48 -0.18 37.37
N GLY A 499 10.62 -0.99 36.34
CA GLY A 499 10.54 -0.54 34.97
C GLY A 499 10.51 -1.71 34.02
N HIS A 500 10.18 -1.41 32.78
CA HIS A 500 10.27 -2.35 31.68
C HIS A 500 10.57 -1.59 30.39
N TRP A 501 10.89 -2.32 29.33
CA TRP A 501 11.25 -1.78 28.05
C TRP A 501 10.45 -2.43 26.93
N ARG A 502 10.37 -1.75 25.80
CA ARG A 502 9.84 -2.26 24.54
C ARG A 502 10.72 -1.76 23.41
N TYR A 503 10.98 -2.65 22.46
CA TYR A 503 11.60 -2.28 21.21
C TYR A 503 10.89 -2.96 20.05
N ASN A 504 10.58 -2.16 19.05
CA ASN A 504 10.45 -2.59 17.67
C ASN A 504 11.09 -1.51 16.77
N VAL A 505 11.08 -1.71 15.45
CA VAL A 505 11.72 -0.75 14.55
C VAL A 505 11.04 0.63 14.61
N VAL A 506 9.72 0.68 14.82
CA VAL A 506 8.92 1.92 14.86
C VAL A 506 9.08 2.64 16.18
N ASP A 507 9.06 1.91 17.30
CA ASP A 507 9.05 2.48 18.64
C ASP A 507 10.10 1.82 19.55
N ALA A 508 10.76 2.63 20.37
CA ALA A 508 11.74 2.18 21.34
C ALA A 508 11.57 2.99 22.60
N TYR A 509 11.11 2.35 23.69
CA TYR A 509 10.89 3.05 24.94
C TYR A 509 11.14 2.19 26.16
N ALA A 510 11.34 2.86 27.29
CA ALA A 510 11.27 2.27 28.61
C ALA A 510 10.37 3.09 29.51
N VAL A 511 9.68 2.40 30.40
CA VAL A 511 8.81 3.00 31.40
C VAL A 511 9.36 2.64 32.77
N MET A 512 9.57 3.64 33.61
CA MET A 512 10.29 3.50 34.86
C MET A 512 9.66 4.33 35.97
N VAL A 513 9.75 3.79 37.19
CA VAL A 513 9.54 4.55 38.42
C VAL A 513 10.93 4.71 39.04
N PRO A 514 11.47 5.94 39.12
CA PRO A 514 12.73 6.16 39.79
C PRO A 514 12.57 5.90 41.31
N PRO A 515 13.65 5.49 42.01
CA PRO A 515 13.59 5.22 43.43
C PRO A 515 13.30 6.50 44.23
N ARG A 516 12.60 6.34 45.36
CA ARG A 516 12.31 7.45 46.30
C ARG A 516 13.42 7.63 47.33
N SER A 517 14.15 6.57 47.63
CA SER A 517 15.31 6.51 48.53
C SER A 517 16.39 5.61 47.92
N ASP A 518 17.26 5.03 48.73
CA ASP A 518 18.30 4.07 48.36
C ASP A 518 17.80 2.63 48.10
N GLU A 519 16.49 2.39 48.00
CA GLU A 519 15.89 1.06 47.76
C GLU A 519 16.48 0.30 46.56
N TYR A 520 16.89 1.01 45.51
CA TYR A 520 17.56 0.47 44.32
C TYR A 520 18.22 1.59 43.52
N SER A 521 19.14 1.24 42.62
CA SER A 521 19.87 2.21 41.82
C SER A 521 19.09 2.63 40.57
N VAL A 522 18.92 3.94 40.38
CA VAL A 522 18.35 4.50 39.14
C VAL A 522 19.26 4.22 37.94
N ASP A 523 20.59 4.27 38.12
CA ASP A 523 21.56 3.98 37.07
C ASP A 523 21.44 2.51 36.63
N ALA A 524 21.30 1.58 37.58
CA ALA A 524 21.07 0.16 37.28
C ALA A 524 19.73 -0.05 36.58
N LEU A 525 18.67 0.67 36.99
CA LEU A 525 17.36 0.60 36.34
C LEU A 525 17.43 1.06 34.88
N ILE A 526 18.07 2.20 34.61
CA ILE A 526 18.27 2.71 33.25
C ILE A 526 19.13 1.74 32.44
N ALA A 527 20.24 1.25 33.00
CA ALA A 527 21.15 0.32 32.33
C ALA A 527 20.44 -0.97 31.93
N GLN A 528 19.55 -1.47 32.80
CA GLN A 528 18.73 -2.64 32.50
C GLN A 528 17.88 -2.41 31.25
N GLN A 529 17.10 -1.33 31.23
CA GLN A 529 16.16 -1.09 30.13
C GLN A 529 16.88 -0.77 28.83
N LEU A 530 17.92 0.05 28.89
CA LEU A 530 18.73 0.44 27.74
C LEU A 530 19.49 -0.74 27.16
N GLY A 531 20.12 -1.56 28.00
CA GLY A 531 20.86 -2.75 27.57
C GLY A 531 19.97 -3.74 26.82
N SER A 532 18.80 -4.03 27.38
CA SER A 532 17.83 -4.91 26.73
C SER A 532 17.33 -4.35 25.39
N ALA A 533 16.94 -3.07 25.37
CA ALA A 533 16.43 -2.42 24.16
C ALA A 533 17.51 -2.30 23.07
N TYR A 534 18.76 -2.00 23.45
CA TYR A 534 19.88 -1.91 22.51
C TYR A 534 20.14 -3.25 21.85
N VAL A 535 20.25 -4.34 22.62
CA VAL A 535 20.47 -5.68 22.07
C VAL A 535 19.30 -6.13 21.20
N ALA A 536 18.06 -5.83 21.61
CA ALA A 536 16.88 -6.07 20.79
C ALA A 536 16.89 -5.29 19.46
N SER A 537 17.61 -4.18 19.41
CA SER A 537 17.77 -3.36 18.20
C SER A 537 18.82 -3.86 17.21
N LEU A 538 19.69 -4.78 17.63
CA LEU A 538 20.76 -5.31 16.78
C LEU A 538 20.24 -6.29 15.72
N GLY A 539 19.07 -6.90 15.92
CA GLY A 539 18.53 -7.87 14.99
C GLY A 539 17.37 -8.68 15.58
N LYS A 540 17.03 -9.80 14.94
CA LYS A 540 16.04 -10.76 15.48
C LYS A 540 16.69 -11.60 16.57
N VAL A 541 16.59 -11.13 17.82
CA VAL A 541 17.12 -11.81 19.01
C VAL A 541 15.98 -12.33 19.90
N PRO A 542 16.15 -13.47 20.60
CA PRO A 542 15.16 -13.97 21.56
C PRO A 542 14.98 -13.04 22.77
N ASN A 543 13.78 -13.02 23.35
CA ASN A 543 13.48 -12.15 24.50
C ASN A 543 14.35 -12.46 25.73
N TRP A 544 14.56 -13.74 26.05
CA TRP A 544 15.42 -14.16 27.16
C TRP A 544 16.84 -13.60 27.03
N PHE A 545 17.35 -13.46 25.81
CA PHE A 545 18.69 -12.94 25.55
C PHE A 545 18.75 -11.45 25.88
N SER A 546 17.83 -10.66 25.34
CA SER A 546 17.75 -9.22 25.63
C SER A 546 17.53 -8.95 27.12
N GLU A 547 16.58 -9.64 27.76
CA GLU A 547 16.29 -9.48 29.20
C GLU A 547 17.50 -9.84 30.07
N GLY A 548 18.17 -10.96 29.74
CA GLY A 548 19.37 -11.39 30.44
C GLY A 548 20.51 -10.37 30.32
N ILE A 549 20.74 -9.82 29.12
CA ILE A 549 21.75 -8.77 28.92
C ILE A 549 21.42 -7.51 29.71
N GLY A 550 20.15 -7.05 29.69
CA GLY A 550 19.74 -5.92 30.52
C GLY A 550 20.09 -6.13 31.99
N ARG A 551 19.76 -7.29 32.56
CA ARG A 551 20.13 -7.59 33.95
C ARG A 551 21.63 -7.59 34.18
N VAL A 552 22.44 -8.10 33.25
CA VAL A 552 23.91 -8.01 33.34
C VAL A 552 24.40 -6.56 33.25
N MET A 553 23.77 -5.71 32.42
CA MET A 553 24.11 -4.28 32.36
C MET A 553 23.78 -3.57 33.67
N ALA A 554 22.65 -3.91 34.29
CA ALA A 554 22.27 -3.39 35.60
C ALA A 554 23.36 -3.70 36.65
N THR A 555 23.76 -4.96 36.76
CA THR A 555 24.73 -5.41 37.79
C THR A 555 26.13 -4.84 37.57
N ARG A 556 26.54 -4.67 36.31
CA ARG A 556 27.84 -4.05 35.96
C ARG A 556 27.83 -2.54 36.12
N THR A 557 26.67 -1.89 36.05
CA THR A 557 26.53 -0.43 36.18
C THR A 557 26.47 0.00 37.64
N ALA A 558 25.75 -0.73 38.49
CA ALA A 558 25.69 -0.48 39.93
C ALA A 558 25.72 -1.81 40.69
N LYS A 559 26.87 -2.13 41.29
CA LYS A 559 27.10 -3.41 41.96
C LYS A 559 26.26 -3.60 43.22
N GLU A 560 25.99 -2.51 43.93
CA GLU A 560 25.22 -2.49 45.18
C GLU A 560 23.69 -2.44 44.97
N ASP A 561 23.21 -2.55 43.72
CA ASP A 561 21.78 -2.54 43.46
C ASP A 561 21.10 -3.76 44.11
N ALA A 562 20.19 -3.50 45.06
CA ALA A 562 19.53 -4.55 45.85
C ALA A 562 18.80 -5.60 45.00
N ARG A 563 18.27 -5.22 43.84
CA ARG A 563 17.60 -6.15 42.90
C ARG A 563 18.62 -7.10 42.28
N SER A 564 19.76 -6.55 41.87
CA SER A 564 20.89 -7.28 41.29
C SER A 564 21.47 -8.30 42.26
N LEU A 565 21.67 -7.90 43.53
CA LEU A 565 22.12 -8.79 44.60
C LEU A 565 21.13 -9.94 44.83
N LYS A 566 19.82 -9.63 44.85
CA LYS A 566 18.78 -10.64 45.00
C LYS A 566 18.77 -11.66 43.85
N TRP A 567 19.03 -11.24 42.61
CA TRP A 567 19.12 -12.20 41.50
C TRP A 567 20.30 -13.17 41.66
N ASP A 568 21.46 -12.67 42.12
CA ASP A 568 22.63 -13.51 42.41
C ASP A 568 22.35 -14.49 43.57
N GLU A 569 21.61 -14.06 44.59
CA GLU A 569 21.17 -14.89 45.72
C GLU A 569 20.17 -15.98 45.30
N GLN A 570 19.21 -15.66 44.44
CA GLN A 570 18.13 -16.56 44.00
C GLN A 570 18.58 -17.59 42.97
N LEU A 571 19.54 -17.23 42.10
CA LEU A 571 19.97 -18.07 40.97
C LEU A 571 20.32 -19.53 41.35
N PRO A 572 21.07 -19.81 42.43
CA PRO A 572 21.39 -21.18 42.85
C PRO A 572 20.15 -22.00 43.20
N ALA A 573 19.20 -21.42 43.95
CA ALA A 573 17.97 -22.10 44.35
C ALA A 573 17.08 -22.41 43.14
N ILE A 574 16.93 -21.43 42.23
CA ILE A 574 16.19 -21.60 40.98
C ILE A 574 16.82 -22.69 40.12
N LEU A 575 18.16 -22.68 39.96
CA LEU A 575 18.86 -23.73 39.22
C LEU A 575 18.62 -25.11 39.83
N ALA A 576 18.73 -25.24 41.16
CA ALA A 576 18.52 -26.50 41.86
C ALA A 576 17.10 -27.05 41.68
N GLY A 577 16.09 -26.17 41.77
CA GLY A 577 14.67 -26.52 41.61
C GLY A 577 14.21 -26.71 40.15
N THR A 578 15.03 -26.36 39.16
CA THR A 578 14.67 -26.50 37.74
C THR A 578 15.27 -27.79 37.15
N GLU A 579 14.40 -28.73 36.79
CA GLU A 579 14.78 -30.01 36.15
C GLU A 579 15.36 -29.81 34.74
N ARG A 580 14.75 -28.90 33.95
CA ARG A 580 15.18 -28.51 32.61
C ARG A 580 15.63 -27.04 32.56
N PRO A 581 16.90 -26.74 32.85
CA PRO A 581 17.41 -25.37 32.87
C PRO A 581 17.35 -24.65 31.53
N ASP A 582 17.17 -25.36 30.41
CA ASP A 582 16.98 -24.82 29.07
C ASP A 582 15.54 -24.38 28.78
N ALA A 583 14.57 -24.81 29.59
CA ALA A 583 13.15 -24.53 29.37
C ALA A 583 12.81 -23.03 29.38
N PHE A 584 13.62 -22.17 30.01
CA PHE A 584 13.41 -20.71 29.97
C PHE A 584 13.64 -20.14 28.57
N LEU A 585 14.46 -20.79 27.73
CA LEU A 585 14.70 -20.37 26.34
C LEU A 585 13.40 -20.39 25.52
N GLU A 586 12.50 -21.31 25.86
CA GLU A 586 11.18 -21.51 25.25
C GLU A 586 10.05 -20.79 26.00
N GLY A 587 10.36 -20.08 27.10
CA GLY A 587 9.35 -19.43 27.95
C GLY A 587 8.49 -20.41 28.76
N LYS A 588 8.96 -21.64 28.99
CA LYS A 588 8.25 -22.69 29.74
C LYS A 588 8.54 -22.68 31.25
N VAL A 589 9.21 -21.65 31.74
CA VAL A 589 9.53 -21.41 33.15
C VAL A 589 8.78 -20.15 33.59
N PRO A 590 8.33 -20.03 34.86
CA PRO A 590 7.78 -18.78 35.37
C PRO A 590 8.65 -17.58 34.97
N PRO A 591 8.08 -16.49 34.42
CA PRO A 591 8.88 -15.41 33.83
C PRO A 591 9.94 -14.80 34.76
N GLU A 592 9.65 -14.69 36.05
CA GLU A 592 10.60 -14.15 37.02
C GLU A 592 11.83 -15.05 37.19
N ASP A 593 11.63 -16.37 37.31
CA ASP A 593 12.69 -17.35 37.42
C ASP A 593 13.46 -17.49 36.10
N GLY A 594 12.74 -17.52 34.98
CA GLY A 594 13.32 -17.57 33.64
C GLY A 594 14.23 -16.37 33.36
N ASN A 595 13.87 -15.18 33.83
CA ASN A 595 14.71 -13.99 33.70
C ASN A 595 15.96 -14.06 34.60
N VAL A 596 15.89 -14.67 35.79
CA VAL A 596 17.08 -14.90 36.64
C VAL A 596 18.01 -15.95 36.02
N LEU A 597 17.46 -17.04 35.46
CA LEU A 597 18.23 -18.04 34.71
C LEU A 597 18.91 -17.43 33.50
N ALA A 598 18.19 -16.65 32.70
CA ALA A 598 18.76 -15.92 31.57
C ALA A 598 19.90 -15.00 32.02
N TYR A 599 19.68 -14.19 33.07
CA TYR A 599 20.72 -13.36 33.66
C TYR A 599 21.99 -14.17 34.03
N GLY A 600 21.84 -15.27 34.75
CA GLY A 600 22.95 -16.12 35.16
C GLY A 600 23.72 -16.70 33.95
N PHE A 601 22.98 -17.15 32.93
CA PHE A 601 23.55 -17.68 31.71
C PHE A 601 24.30 -16.61 30.92
N LEU A 602 23.71 -15.44 30.74
CA LEU A 602 24.35 -14.32 30.05
C LEU A 602 25.58 -13.80 30.79
N LYS A 603 25.53 -13.75 32.13
CA LYS A 603 26.69 -13.43 32.98
C LYS A 603 27.83 -14.42 32.74
N TYR A 604 27.52 -15.70 32.53
CA TYR A 604 28.50 -16.73 32.15
C TYR A 604 29.08 -16.51 30.75
N LEU A 605 28.24 -16.29 29.73
CA LEU A 605 28.71 -16.05 28.35
C LEU A 605 29.59 -14.81 28.25
N MET A 606 29.24 -13.75 28.98
CA MET A 606 29.98 -12.48 28.98
C MET A 606 31.27 -12.49 29.82
N ARG A 607 31.71 -13.66 30.33
CA ARG A 607 33.05 -13.82 30.93
C ARG A 607 34.15 -13.73 29.86
N ASP A 608 33.88 -14.26 28.66
CA ASP A 608 34.74 -14.08 27.49
C ASP A 608 34.20 -12.93 26.64
N SER A 609 34.65 -11.71 26.96
CA SER A 609 34.18 -10.48 26.29
C SER A 609 34.49 -10.49 24.79
N LYS A 610 35.64 -11.03 24.36
CA LYS A 610 36.03 -11.09 22.94
C LYS A 610 35.10 -12.02 22.16
N LYS A 611 34.79 -13.19 22.72
CA LYS A 611 33.85 -14.15 22.11
C LYS A 611 32.44 -13.57 22.04
N PHE A 612 32.00 -12.93 23.13
CA PHE A 612 30.68 -12.30 23.19
C PHE A 612 30.54 -11.13 22.20
N SER A 613 31.54 -10.25 22.09
CA SER A 613 31.52 -9.14 21.11
C SER A 613 31.51 -9.64 19.66
N ARG A 614 32.24 -10.72 19.34
CA ARG A 614 32.16 -11.34 17.99
C ARG A 614 30.76 -11.88 17.69
N PHE A 615 30.12 -12.50 18.68
CA PHE A 615 28.74 -12.96 18.54
C PHE A 615 27.77 -11.81 18.26
N LEU A 616 27.82 -10.74 19.06
CA LEU A 616 26.99 -9.56 18.80
C LEU A 616 27.26 -8.93 17.43
N ALA A 617 28.52 -8.89 17.00
CA ALA A 617 28.88 -8.38 15.68
C ALA A 617 28.22 -9.19 14.55
N GLN A 618 28.23 -10.53 14.62
CA GLN A 618 27.57 -11.38 13.62
C GLN A 618 26.05 -11.13 13.58
N VAL A 619 25.40 -11.06 14.73
CA VAL A 619 23.96 -10.78 14.82
C VAL A 619 23.64 -9.39 14.25
N SER A 620 24.42 -8.38 14.60
CA SER A 620 24.27 -7.01 14.07
C SER A 620 24.53 -6.91 12.56
N GLY A 621 25.34 -7.82 12.02
CA GLY A 621 25.59 -7.98 10.59
C GLY A 621 24.49 -8.72 9.83
N GLY A 622 23.41 -9.13 10.51
CA GLY A 622 22.25 -9.78 9.92
C GLY A 622 22.28 -11.32 9.96
N ALA A 623 23.27 -11.94 10.62
CA ALA A 623 23.27 -13.38 10.83
C ALA A 623 22.06 -13.80 11.68
N LYS A 624 21.48 -14.97 11.37
CA LYS A 624 20.44 -15.56 12.23
C LYS A 624 21.05 -15.85 13.61
N PHE A 625 20.31 -15.52 14.66
CA PHE A 625 20.77 -15.65 16.05
C PHE A 625 21.27 -17.06 16.36
N SER A 626 20.51 -18.10 16.00
CA SER A 626 20.88 -19.50 16.20
C SER A 626 22.21 -19.85 15.54
N ASP A 627 22.41 -19.41 14.30
CA ASP A 627 23.54 -19.79 13.47
C ASP A 627 24.80 -19.09 13.97
N ALA A 628 24.70 -17.79 14.29
CA ALA A 628 25.77 -17.04 14.93
C ALA A 628 26.14 -17.65 16.29
N PHE A 629 25.14 -18.07 17.07
CA PHE A 629 25.36 -18.65 18.39
C PHE A 629 26.12 -19.98 18.27
N SER A 630 25.64 -20.90 17.43
CA SER A 630 26.28 -22.19 17.19
C SER A 630 27.70 -22.04 16.64
N THR A 631 27.92 -21.07 15.74
CA THR A 631 29.24 -20.80 15.17
C THR A 631 30.23 -20.33 16.25
N ILE A 632 29.81 -19.43 17.13
CA ILE A 632 30.70 -18.86 18.14
C ILE A 632 30.88 -19.80 19.33
N TYR A 633 29.79 -20.35 19.86
CA TYR A 633 29.80 -21.14 21.09
C TYR A 633 29.95 -22.65 20.88
N GLN A 634 30.02 -23.12 19.62
CA GLN A 634 30.19 -24.54 19.26
C GLN A 634 29.08 -25.44 19.82
N GLY A 635 27.85 -24.95 19.79
CA GLY A 635 26.66 -25.67 20.26
C GLY A 635 25.42 -24.77 20.21
N SER A 636 24.24 -25.38 20.15
CA SER A 636 22.98 -24.63 20.22
C SER A 636 22.79 -23.99 21.60
N PRO A 637 21.93 -22.96 21.74
CA PRO A 637 21.67 -22.32 23.02
C PRO A 637 21.28 -23.29 24.14
N ASP A 638 20.43 -24.27 23.85
CA ASP A 638 20.00 -25.31 24.78
C ASP A 638 21.16 -26.20 25.24
N GLN A 639 22.02 -26.66 24.33
CA GLN A 639 23.20 -27.45 24.65
C GLN A 639 24.17 -26.69 25.57
N VAL A 640 24.43 -25.42 25.27
CA VAL A 640 25.35 -24.59 26.06
C VAL A 640 24.75 -24.25 27.44
N VAL A 641 23.44 -24.01 27.52
CA VAL A 641 22.74 -23.84 28.80
C VAL A 641 22.84 -25.10 29.66
N ALA A 642 22.66 -26.29 29.09
CA ALA A 642 22.76 -27.54 29.85
C ALA A 642 24.15 -27.73 30.47
N VAL A 643 25.21 -27.45 29.72
CA VAL A 643 26.61 -27.50 30.22
C VAL A 643 26.83 -26.46 31.32
N TRP A 644 26.40 -25.22 31.10
CA TRP A 644 26.51 -24.15 32.09
C TRP A 644 25.79 -24.51 33.39
N ALA A 645 24.53 -24.92 33.31
CA ALA A 645 23.71 -25.25 34.48
C ALA A 645 24.28 -26.42 35.27
N LYS A 646 24.78 -27.46 34.59
CA LYS A 646 25.48 -28.59 35.24
C LYS A 646 26.71 -28.13 36.02
N ASN A 647 27.53 -27.24 35.44
CA ASN A 647 28.73 -26.72 36.10
C ASN A 647 28.39 -25.78 37.26
N ALA A 648 27.36 -24.94 37.10
CA ALA A 648 26.88 -24.04 38.15
C ALA A 648 26.31 -24.81 39.36
N LYS A 649 25.64 -25.95 39.13
CA LYS A 649 25.19 -26.85 40.21
C LYS A 649 26.36 -27.54 40.92
N LYS A 650 27.47 -27.82 40.22
CA LYS A 650 28.65 -28.49 40.79
C LYS A 650 29.52 -27.59 41.65
N SER A 651 29.70 -26.30 41.32
CA SER A 651 30.61 -25.42 42.06
C SER A 651 30.12 -25.02 43.47
N LYS A 652 29.04 -25.65 43.97
CA LYS A 652 28.44 -25.42 45.29
C LYS A 652 28.24 -26.72 46.10
N ARG A 653 28.58 -27.88 45.55
CA ARG A 653 28.90 -29.08 46.33
C ARG A 653 30.39 -29.08 46.56
#